data_AF-A0A2E5U219-F1
#
_entry.id   AF-A0A2E5U219-F1
#
_cell.length_a   1.000
_cell.length_b   1.000
_cell.length_c   1.000
_cell.angle_alpha   90.00
_cell.angle_beta   90.00
_cell.angle_gamma   90.00
#
_symmetry.space_group_name_H-M   'P 1'
#
loop_
_entity.id
_entity.type
_entity.pdbx_description
1 polymer ?
#
loop_
_entity_poly.entity_id
_entity_poly.type
_entity_poly.pdbx_seq_one_letter_code
_entity_poly.pdbx_strand_id
1 'polypeptide(L)'
;MLITLFLFIDSYLGLRFNEGLLSWSKIVEGDVLWILQSLEMIIFSLIIVNKAVKKSTGKIKAFTLILTPFFIFFIILFILDSLLKGKGINTTFHYNLSSISLSAIYWSAAYLTVAMGLTLTYKVQRYGNFAQAELMLLGSYIALILMWSDRFFPISNAPSDGNLNFRLLIFSVIFAFFICGIIGVIIDKSIYKPLRNKLASPQVMMITSLGVAMVIRAIIYMRFSAKTFRFIPDKDWRLLSSNIEVPTQKIDLIVGERINEPFINIVNNIDPYGFSYSKIALVVGMLIAVFALIFIMHKTILGKKMRAVADNPDLASTSGINVENIHTTSSFLSAGISGLGGALLAAILPVNPELGLSLLLPAFAVIVLGSITSIPGVIIAAFIIGIVRSLSEPLLIGAGNALNRPTASGFAEVMPFIFLIGVLLLMPKGLGNILHEWNVNRFKNIINNKNETESIIKIYANKLLNSINLIFYKFTNYLLLTKLKNLISDYISVNKKFISYSVNKIIRFIYKNSISKISFNRKINKKKISINKESNRGSWIFFGILLFSLILITILLPSVSYFTKVMQVARIITLLGIFSLLSFSLNIHSGLTGMTNFGVIFFAGIGAVFVGILSAPIATNGYGWGAIEATFFAVIIASIIGWLIAYPTARLRMDYFAIVTISLGEILRISLQAEPLLRAGTVTSAMGISNYILPFKEWWNSGFSESIGNIIGLPGPAPYVLLLAILSISLTILVWWIISIILSSPWGRILKSIREDEEVSQHHGHNILSHKAASLALGAGIAALGGVLWAWLNTAIWPDFMSPIRSTFLIWAAFIVGGKGNNKGMFIGAYIIVIVEFVFNVMVVSRSNSDLILHPITTFADKIFGWIIFDLGGLIWSEKSIIEVFPKGNVILELTYFKLALIGLVIIVALRFAPKGLLPEIPFMPKRKSRSIEND
;
A
#
# COMPACT_ATOMS: atom_id res chain seq x y z
N MET A 1 35.03 -2.02 -4.10
CA MET A 1 35.00 -0.55 -3.86
C MET A 1 35.63 0.15 -5.04
N LEU A 2 36.72 -0.40 -5.58
CA LEU A 2 37.29 -0.03 -6.88
C LEU A 2 36.25 -0.04 -8.01
N ILE A 3 35.52 -1.14 -8.24
CA ILE A 3 34.48 -1.21 -9.29
C ILE A 3 33.42 -0.10 -9.15
N THR A 4 32.93 0.14 -7.93
CA THR A 4 31.90 1.16 -7.68
C THR A 4 32.43 2.58 -7.88
N LEU A 5 33.71 2.81 -7.58
CA LEU A 5 34.36 4.10 -7.82
C LEU A 5 34.62 4.29 -9.32
N PHE A 6 35.06 3.24 -10.01
CA PHE A 6 35.28 3.25 -11.45
C PHE A 6 34.01 3.61 -12.21
N LEU A 7 32.88 2.95 -11.91
CA LEU A 7 31.60 3.23 -12.59
C LEU A 7 31.01 4.61 -12.22
N PHE A 8 31.28 5.10 -11.01
CA PHE A 8 30.96 6.49 -10.66
C PHE A 8 31.78 7.49 -11.47
N ILE A 9 33.06 7.21 -11.72
CA ILE A 9 33.93 8.05 -12.55
C ILE A 9 33.53 7.95 -14.02
N ASP A 10 33.23 6.75 -14.53
CA ASP A 10 32.77 6.52 -15.91
C ASP A 10 31.48 7.30 -16.20
N SER A 11 30.48 7.20 -15.31
CA SER A 11 29.24 7.97 -15.43
C SER A 11 29.45 9.49 -15.31
N TYR A 12 30.37 9.94 -14.46
CA TYR A 12 30.73 11.36 -14.36
C TYR A 12 31.40 11.89 -15.64
N LEU A 13 32.34 11.13 -16.22
CA LEU A 13 32.96 11.48 -17.50
C LEU A 13 31.92 11.46 -18.63
N GLY A 14 31.01 10.48 -18.60
CA GLY A 14 29.92 10.36 -19.55
C GLY A 14 28.99 11.57 -19.52
N LEU A 15 28.58 12.03 -18.33
CA LEU A 15 27.71 13.19 -18.18
C LEU A 15 28.38 14.50 -18.57
N ARG A 16 29.68 14.66 -18.25
CA ARG A 16 30.39 15.93 -18.38
C ARG A 16 31.06 16.12 -19.75
N PHE A 17 31.65 15.08 -20.30
CA PHE A 17 32.44 15.13 -21.52
C PHE A 17 31.86 14.26 -22.65
N ASN A 18 30.76 13.54 -22.39
CA ASN A 18 30.22 12.54 -23.30
C ASN A 18 31.24 11.43 -23.63
N GLU A 19 32.10 11.11 -22.66
CA GLU A 19 33.14 10.08 -22.74
C GLU A 19 32.95 9.04 -21.63
N GLY A 20 32.82 7.76 -21.98
CA GLY A 20 32.52 6.68 -21.04
C GLY A 20 31.91 5.47 -21.75
N LEU A 21 31.82 4.34 -21.05
CA LEU A 21 31.40 3.05 -21.63
C LEU A 21 30.07 3.12 -22.39
N LEU A 22 29.06 3.75 -21.78
CA LEU A 22 27.74 3.91 -22.42
C LEU A 22 27.81 4.79 -23.67
N SER A 23 28.54 5.90 -23.61
CA SER A 23 28.68 6.82 -24.76
C SER A 23 29.50 6.21 -25.89
N TRP A 24 30.56 5.46 -25.59
CA TRP A 24 31.39 4.78 -26.59
C TRP A 24 30.66 3.64 -27.27
N SER A 25 29.76 2.96 -26.55
CA SER A 25 28.99 1.86 -27.12
C SER A 25 28.05 2.28 -28.25
N LYS A 26 27.60 3.55 -28.25
CA LYS A 26 26.55 4.08 -29.14
C LYS A 26 25.26 3.24 -29.17
N ILE A 27 25.05 2.37 -28.17
CA ILE A 27 23.84 1.55 -28.05
C ILE A 27 22.63 2.43 -27.68
N VAL A 28 22.88 3.50 -26.94
CA VAL A 28 21.86 4.44 -26.46
C VAL A 28 22.29 5.85 -26.81
N GLU A 29 21.36 6.62 -27.39
CA GLU A 29 21.60 7.99 -27.83
C GLU A 29 20.54 8.96 -27.27
N GLY A 30 20.78 10.26 -27.48
CA GLY A 30 19.84 11.33 -27.13
C GLY A 30 19.60 11.43 -25.63
N ASP A 31 18.33 11.62 -25.25
CA ASP A 31 17.97 11.87 -23.86
C ASP A 31 18.12 10.65 -22.95
N VAL A 32 17.99 9.44 -23.51
CA VAL A 32 18.09 8.20 -22.74
C VAL A 32 19.53 7.99 -22.24
N LEU A 33 20.53 8.44 -23.00
CA LEU A 33 21.94 8.28 -22.64
C LEU A 33 22.27 8.95 -21.31
N TRP A 34 21.97 10.25 -21.17
CA TRP A 34 22.29 10.98 -19.96
C TRP A 34 21.40 10.56 -18.78
N ILE A 35 20.17 10.11 -19.03
CA ILE A 35 19.31 9.51 -17.99
C ILE A 35 19.96 8.25 -17.43
N LEU A 36 20.44 7.33 -18.29
CA LEU A 36 21.12 6.11 -17.84
C LEU A 36 22.42 6.42 -17.09
N GLN A 37 23.24 7.35 -17.57
CA GLN A 37 24.45 7.77 -16.87
C GLN A 37 24.13 8.41 -15.51
N SER A 38 23.08 9.21 -15.42
CA SER A 38 22.63 9.79 -14.14
C SER A 38 22.16 8.71 -13.16
N LEU A 39 21.40 7.71 -13.63
CA LEU A 39 20.96 6.57 -12.82
C LEU A 39 22.15 5.73 -12.35
N GLU A 40 23.12 5.49 -13.22
CA GLU A 40 24.36 4.80 -12.91
C GLU A 40 25.09 5.51 -11.77
N MET A 41 25.28 6.82 -11.90
CA MET A 41 25.94 7.65 -10.90
C MET A 41 25.18 7.68 -9.57
N ILE A 42 23.84 7.74 -9.59
CA ILE A 42 22.98 7.63 -8.38
C ILE A 42 23.17 6.28 -7.68
N ILE A 43 23.13 5.17 -8.43
CA ILE A 43 23.25 3.82 -7.86
C ILE A 43 24.62 3.65 -7.17
N PHE A 44 25.70 4.07 -7.83
CA PHE A 44 27.04 3.90 -7.26
C PHE A 44 27.34 4.83 -6.10
N SER A 45 26.84 6.07 -6.14
CA SER A 45 26.91 6.98 -5.00
C SER A 45 26.11 6.47 -3.79
N LEU A 46 24.91 5.90 -3.99
CA LEU A 46 24.17 5.23 -2.92
C LEU A 46 24.92 4.03 -2.35
N ILE A 47 25.58 3.21 -3.17
CA ILE A 47 26.39 2.08 -2.68
C ILE A 47 27.57 2.56 -1.83
N ILE A 48 28.19 3.68 -2.20
CA ILE A 48 29.27 4.31 -1.41
C ILE A 48 28.72 4.77 -0.05
N VAL A 49 27.59 5.49 -0.03
CA VAL A 49 26.92 5.94 1.19
C VAL A 49 26.55 4.73 2.08
N ASN A 50 26.00 3.67 1.50
CA ASN A 50 25.66 2.43 2.22
C ASN A 50 26.87 1.86 2.96
N LYS A 51 28.01 1.77 2.28
CA LYS A 51 29.25 1.26 2.87
C LYS A 51 29.77 2.17 3.98
N ALA A 52 29.70 3.49 3.81
CA ALA A 52 30.09 4.46 4.83
C ALA A 52 29.21 4.30 6.09
N VAL A 53 27.90 4.21 5.93
CA VAL A 53 26.95 3.99 7.04
C VAL A 53 27.21 2.66 7.75
N LYS A 54 27.48 1.58 7.01
CA LYS A 54 27.80 0.26 7.60
C LYS A 54 29.09 0.25 8.42
N LYS A 55 30.09 1.06 8.05
CA LYS A 55 31.36 1.18 8.78
C LYS A 55 31.22 1.99 10.07
N SER A 56 30.27 2.93 10.12
CA SER A 56 30.04 3.75 11.31
C SER A 56 29.34 2.97 12.45
N THR A 57 29.71 3.26 13.70
CA THR A 57 29.13 2.63 14.90
C THR A 57 28.65 3.68 15.91
N GLY A 58 27.73 3.28 16.80
CA GLY A 58 27.25 4.14 17.90
C GLY A 58 26.56 5.43 17.45
N LYS A 59 26.90 6.55 18.11
CA LYS A 59 26.32 7.89 17.82
C LYS A 59 26.64 8.38 16.42
N ILE A 60 27.84 8.09 15.91
CA ILE A 60 28.27 8.48 14.56
C ILE A 60 27.35 7.86 13.52
N LYS A 61 26.96 6.58 13.71
CA LYS A 61 26.01 5.91 12.83
C LYS A 61 24.64 6.58 12.81
N ALA A 62 24.12 6.99 13.97
CA ALA A 62 22.85 7.70 14.03
C ALA A 62 22.93 9.08 13.35
N PHE A 63 24.03 9.80 13.55
CA PHE A 63 24.26 11.12 12.97
C PHE A 63 24.43 11.07 11.44
N THR A 64 25.26 10.16 10.93
CA THR A 64 25.42 9.95 9.47
C THR A 64 24.09 9.56 8.82
N LEU A 65 23.23 8.84 9.55
CA LEU A 65 21.90 8.47 9.09
C LEU A 65 20.97 9.65 8.92
N ILE A 66 20.88 10.50 9.94
CA ILE A 66 20.00 11.67 9.93
C ILE A 66 20.43 12.64 8.83
N LEU A 67 21.74 12.68 8.51
CA LEU A 67 22.30 13.46 7.42
C LEU A 67 22.22 12.80 6.03
N THR A 68 21.88 11.51 5.95
CA THR A 68 21.77 10.78 4.67
C THR A 68 20.85 11.47 3.64
N PRO A 69 19.68 12.06 4.00
CA PRO A 69 18.87 12.82 3.06
C PRO A 69 19.61 14.00 2.42
N PHE A 70 20.38 14.73 3.21
CA PHE A 70 21.18 15.86 2.73
C PHE A 70 22.31 15.38 1.81
N PHE A 71 22.99 14.27 2.17
CA PHE A 71 23.99 13.67 1.27
C PHE A 71 23.39 13.26 -0.07
N ILE A 72 22.22 12.63 -0.08
CA ILE A 72 21.51 12.25 -1.33
C ILE A 72 21.16 13.51 -2.14
N PHE A 73 20.66 14.56 -1.48
CA PHE A 73 20.36 15.84 -2.14
C PHE A 73 21.61 16.47 -2.78
N PHE A 74 22.74 16.53 -2.07
CA PHE A 74 24.00 17.05 -2.60
C PHE A 74 24.55 16.19 -3.76
N ILE A 75 24.39 14.87 -3.69
CA ILE A 75 24.73 13.97 -4.80
C ILE A 75 23.88 14.31 -6.03
N ILE A 76 22.57 14.48 -5.87
CA ILE A 76 21.67 14.84 -6.98
C ILE A 76 22.06 16.20 -7.58
N LEU A 77 22.34 17.20 -6.73
CA LEU A 77 22.83 18.50 -7.20
C LEU A 77 24.16 18.38 -7.97
N PHE A 78 25.09 17.54 -7.50
CA PHE A 78 26.36 17.31 -8.19
C PHE A 78 26.18 16.63 -9.56
N ILE A 79 25.25 15.68 -9.66
CA ILE A 79 24.90 15.01 -10.91
C ILE A 79 24.30 16.02 -11.88
N LEU A 80 23.36 16.85 -11.42
CA LEU A 80 22.74 17.90 -12.24
C LEU A 80 23.76 18.96 -12.69
N ASP A 81 24.67 19.39 -11.81
CA ASP A 81 25.76 20.31 -12.17
C ASP A 81 26.67 19.73 -13.25
N SER A 82 26.99 18.43 -13.15
CA SER A 82 27.82 17.72 -14.13
C SER A 82 27.12 17.59 -15.48
N LEU A 83 25.83 17.20 -15.47
CA LEU A 83 24.99 17.09 -16.65
C LEU A 83 24.83 18.42 -17.40
N LEU A 84 24.48 19.48 -16.67
CA LEU A 84 24.19 20.78 -17.28
C LEU A 84 25.46 21.42 -17.86
N LYS A 85 26.61 21.26 -17.19
CA LYS A 85 27.91 21.62 -17.77
C LYS A 85 28.23 20.83 -19.04
N GLY A 86 27.97 19.53 -19.04
CA GLY A 86 28.18 18.69 -20.23
C GLY A 86 27.30 19.09 -21.42
N LYS A 87 26.13 19.69 -21.16
CA LYS A 87 25.23 20.25 -22.19
C LYS A 87 25.52 21.72 -22.54
N GLY A 88 26.40 22.41 -21.83
CA GLY A 88 26.62 23.85 -22.01
C GLY A 88 25.40 24.71 -21.66
N ILE A 89 24.60 24.28 -20.67
CA ILE A 89 23.38 24.98 -20.23
C ILE A 89 23.56 25.37 -18.76
N ASN A 90 22.93 26.47 -18.35
CA ASN A 90 22.86 26.89 -16.96
C ASN A 90 21.41 27.00 -16.46
N THR A 91 21.25 26.95 -15.14
CA THR A 91 19.96 27.16 -14.50
C THR A 91 20.16 27.65 -13.07
N THR A 92 19.20 28.43 -12.59
CA THR A 92 19.19 28.92 -11.21
C THR A 92 18.07 28.25 -10.43
N PHE A 93 18.40 27.61 -9.32
CA PHE A 93 17.41 27.07 -8.39
C PHE A 93 17.15 28.08 -7.29
N HIS A 94 15.91 28.56 -7.23
CA HIS A 94 15.49 29.61 -6.31
C HIS A 94 14.99 29.00 -5.00
N TYR A 95 15.79 29.12 -3.93
CA TYR A 95 15.43 28.62 -2.62
C TYR A 95 15.12 29.77 -1.65
N ASN A 96 13.83 30.02 -1.39
CA ASN A 96 13.40 30.94 -0.34
C ASN A 96 13.43 30.21 1.02
N LEU A 97 14.35 30.60 1.92
CA LEU A 97 14.63 29.87 3.16
C LEU A 97 13.41 29.77 4.09
N SER A 98 12.64 30.86 4.22
CA SER A 98 11.46 30.88 5.10
C SER A 98 10.33 30.05 4.48
N SER A 99 10.14 30.14 3.16
CA SER A 99 9.17 29.33 2.43
C SER A 99 9.45 27.84 2.55
N ILE A 100 10.70 27.40 2.34
CA ILE A 100 11.09 25.98 2.38
C ILE A 100 10.96 25.43 3.78
N SER A 101 11.48 26.13 4.79
CA SER A 101 11.45 25.68 6.18
C SER A 101 10.01 25.54 6.70
N LEU A 102 9.16 26.54 6.45
CA LEU A 102 7.75 26.50 6.86
C LEU A 102 6.95 25.50 6.03
N SER A 103 7.25 25.34 4.74
CA SER A 103 6.64 24.31 3.89
C SER A 103 7.03 22.90 4.31
N ALA A 104 8.28 22.70 4.74
CA ALA A 104 8.73 21.42 5.31
C ALA A 104 7.91 21.07 6.54
N ILE A 105 7.80 21.99 7.51
CA ILE A 105 7.00 21.79 8.73
C ILE A 105 5.52 21.53 8.40
N TYR A 106 4.96 22.27 7.44
CA TYR A 106 3.59 22.08 6.95
C TYR A 106 3.38 20.66 6.38
N TRP A 107 4.22 20.22 5.44
CA TRP A 107 4.10 18.88 4.85
C TRP A 107 4.34 17.77 5.88
N SER A 108 5.25 18.00 6.84
CA SER A 108 5.45 17.08 7.97
C SER A 108 4.20 16.94 8.83
N ALA A 109 3.54 18.04 9.17
CA ALA A 109 2.29 18.02 9.92
C ALA A 109 1.17 17.34 9.11
N ALA A 110 1.07 17.60 7.80
CA ALA A 110 0.10 16.97 6.92
C ALA A 110 0.30 15.45 6.84
N TYR A 111 1.54 14.96 6.71
CA TYR A 111 1.82 13.52 6.69
C TYR A 111 1.67 12.85 8.06
N LEU A 112 1.92 13.58 9.15
CA LEU A 112 1.71 13.08 10.52
C LEU A 112 0.24 12.74 10.81
N THR A 113 -0.72 13.43 10.18
CA THR A 113 -2.16 13.17 10.37
C THR A 113 -2.53 11.70 10.14
N VAL A 114 -2.04 11.10 9.05
CA VAL A 114 -2.26 9.71 8.69
C VAL A 114 -1.21 8.82 9.33
N ALA A 115 0.06 9.25 9.32
CA ALA A 115 1.17 8.43 9.80
C ALA A 115 1.02 8.04 11.28
N MET A 116 0.63 8.99 12.14
CA MET A 116 0.49 8.73 13.58
C MET A 116 -0.63 7.73 13.88
N GLY A 117 -1.77 7.85 13.19
CA GLY A 117 -2.89 6.91 13.31
C GLY A 117 -2.47 5.51 12.88
N LEU A 118 -1.77 5.39 11.75
CA LEU A 118 -1.23 4.12 11.26
C LEU A 118 -0.22 3.51 12.26
N THR A 119 0.73 4.29 12.77
CA THR A 119 1.71 3.83 13.77
C THR A 119 1.03 3.27 15.01
N LEU A 120 -0.03 3.92 15.50
CA LEU A 120 -0.77 3.44 16.67
C LEU A 120 -1.49 2.12 16.38
N THR A 121 -2.16 2.00 15.23
CA THR A 121 -2.82 0.75 14.82
C THR A 121 -1.82 -0.38 14.69
N TYR A 122 -0.69 -0.15 14.01
CA TYR A 122 0.33 -1.18 13.84
C TYR A 122 0.99 -1.59 15.15
N LYS A 123 1.31 -0.62 16.02
CA LYS A 123 1.97 -0.89 17.30
C LYS A 123 1.14 -1.83 18.17
N VAL A 124 -0.17 -1.65 18.21
CA VAL A 124 -1.06 -2.43 19.07
C VAL A 124 -1.67 -3.64 18.37
N GLN A 125 -2.03 -3.52 17.08
CA GLN A 125 -2.80 -4.54 16.35
C GLN A 125 -1.97 -5.33 15.33
N ARG A 126 -0.73 -4.93 15.02
CA ARG A 126 0.23 -5.66 14.17
C ARG A 126 -0.19 -5.90 12.72
N TYR A 127 -0.98 -5.01 12.10
CA TYR A 127 -1.27 -5.02 10.66
C TYR A 127 -1.40 -3.61 10.09
N GLY A 128 -1.29 -3.49 8.76
CA GLY A 128 -1.46 -2.21 8.06
C GLY A 128 -2.89 -1.85 7.75
N ASN A 129 -3.35 -0.73 8.31
CA ASN A 129 -4.72 -0.25 8.12
C ASN A 129 -4.83 0.75 6.95
N PHE A 130 -5.04 0.27 5.72
CA PHE A 130 -5.21 1.12 4.55
C PHE A 130 -6.44 2.05 4.63
N ALA A 131 -7.42 1.77 5.51
CA ALA A 131 -8.56 2.65 5.75
C ALA A 131 -8.21 3.95 6.50
N GLN A 132 -6.98 4.08 7.03
CA GLN A 132 -6.63 5.24 7.85
C GLN A 132 -6.78 6.58 7.11
N ALA A 133 -6.40 6.63 5.84
CA ALA A 133 -6.55 7.84 5.04
C ALA A 133 -8.01 8.22 4.81
N GLU A 134 -8.90 7.22 4.73
CA GLU A 134 -10.34 7.46 4.60
C GLU A 134 -10.94 8.00 5.90
N LEU A 135 -10.40 7.62 7.06
CA LEU A 135 -10.78 8.20 8.34
C LEU A 135 -10.35 9.68 8.46
N MET A 136 -9.20 10.03 7.89
CA MET A 136 -8.79 11.43 7.72
C MET A 136 -9.71 12.17 6.74
N LEU A 137 -10.00 11.57 5.59
CA LEU A 137 -10.90 12.16 4.60
C LEU A 137 -12.31 12.40 5.16
N LEU A 138 -12.86 11.44 5.92
CA LEU A 138 -14.11 11.60 6.66
C LEU A 138 -14.05 12.81 7.59
N GLY A 139 -12.94 13.03 8.29
CA GLY A 139 -12.73 14.22 9.12
C GLY A 139 -12.81 15.53 8.34
N SER A 140 -12.28 15.54 7.10
CA SER A 140 -12.37 16.68 6.19
C SER A 140 -13.83 16.98 5.79
N TYR A 141 -14.62 15.94 5.49
CA TYR A 141 -16.04 16.09 5.18
C TYR A 141 -16.90 16.42 6.40
N ILE A 142 -16.54 15.99 7.60
CA ILE A 142 -17.21 16.42 8.85
C ILE A 142 -17.06 17.93 9.03
N ALA A 143 -15.87 18.49 8.75
CA ALA A 143 -15.67 19.95 8.78
C ALA A 143 -16.55 20.67 7.75
N LEU A 144 -16.69 20.14 6.53
CA LEU A 144 -17.59 20.67 5.51
C LEU A 144 -19.07 20.61 5.92
N ILE A 145 -19.52 19.48 6.49
CA ILE A 145 -20.89 19.34 7.00
C ILE A 145 -21.16 20.39 8.09
N LEU A 146 -20.22 20.60 9.01
CA LEU A 146 -20.37 21.60 10.06
C LEU A 146 -20.38 23.03 9.50
N MET A 147 -19.54 23.33 8.51
CA MET A 147 -19.55 24.62 7.81
C MET A 147 -20.90 24.92 7.17
N TRP A 148 -21.55 23.92 6.59
CA TRP A 148 -22.86 24.10 5.98
C TRP A 148 -24.03 24.01 6.96
N SER A 149 -23.81 23.58 8.21
CA SER A 149 -24.87 23.46 9.21
C SER A 149 -25.41 24.82 9.65
N ASP A 150 -26.72 24.96 9.87
CA ASP A 150 -27.34 26.26 10.19
C ASP A 150 -26.78 26.93 11.45
N ARG A 151 -26.25 26.12 12.37
CA ARG A 151 -25.61 26.59 13.61
C ARG A 151 -24.30 27.36 13.37
N PHE A 152 -23.51 26.97 12.36
CA PHE A 152 -22.19 27.54 12.11
C PHE A 152 -22.06 28.21 10.73
N PHE A 153 -22.97 27.91 9.81
CA PHE A 153 -23.01 28.48 8.48
C PHE A 153 -23.04 30.01 8.46
N PRO A 154 -23.79 30.71 9.33
CA PRO A 154 -23.74 32.17 9.42
C PRO A 154 -22.33 32.72 9.69
N ILE A 155 -21.49 31.96 10.40
CA ILE A 155 -20.09 32.34 10.71
C ILE A 155 -19.22 32.21 9.45
N SER A 156 -19.35 31.11 8.70
CA SER A 156 -18.58 30.93 7.45
C SER A 156 -18.85 32.01 6.40
N ASN A 157 -20.03 32.63 6.48
CA ASN A 157 -20.51 33.67 5.58
C ASN A 157 -20.38 35.09 6.16
N ALA A 158 -19.82 35.25 7.35
CA ALA A 158 -19.60 36.55 7.98
C ALA A 158 -18.89 37.52 7.03
N PRO A 159 -19.19 38.85 7.11
CA PRO A 159 -18.42 39.83 6.35
C PRO A 159 -16.96 39.76 6.77
N SER A 160 -16.07 40.07 5.85
CA SER A 160 -14.64 40.16 6.14
C SER A 160 -14.40 41.39 7.01
N ASP A 161 -14.15 41.18 8.29
CA ASP A 161 -13.96 42.25 9.29
C ASP A 161 -12.53 42.31 9.84
N GLY A 162 -11.65 41.42 9.37
CA GLY A 162 -10.26 41.30 9.78
C GLY A 162 -10.03 40.52 11.08
N ASN A 163 -11.08 40.07 11.77
CA ASN A 163 -10.98 39.32 13.02
C ASN A 163 -11.19 37.82 12.78
N LEU A 164 -10.13 37.03 12.96
CA LEU A 164 -10.22 35.58 12.75
C LEU A 164 -11.12 34.89 13.78
N ASN A 165 -12.21 34.30 13.31
CA ASN A 165 -13.06 33.46 14.15
C ASN A 165 -12.58 31.99 14.14
N PHE A 166 -12.17 31.48 15.31
CA PHE A 166 -11.69 30.10 15.47
C PHE A 166 -12.79 29.09 15.81
N ARG A 167 -14.02 29.56 16.11
CA ARG A 167 -15.08 28.72 16.68
C ARG A 167 -15.41 27.53 15.79
N LEU A 168 -15.69 27.76 14.51
CA LEU A 168 -16.03 26.68 13.56
C LEU A 168 -14.86 25.70 13.39
N LEU A 169 -13.62 26.19 13.32
CA LEU A 169 -12.44 25.33 13.20
C LEU A 169 -12.26 24.43 14.42
N ILE A 170 -12.35 24.98 15.64
CA ILE A 170 -12.17 24.22 16.89
C ILE A 170 -13.26 23.15 17.03
N PHE A 171 -14.53 23.51 16.81
CA PHE A 171 -15.61 22.51 16.87
C PHE A 171 -15.44 21.45 15.77
N SER A 172 -15.05 21.83 14.55
CA SER A 172 -14.80 20.87 13.47
C SER A 172 -13.72 19.86 13.84
N VAL A 173 -12.63 20.32 14.45
CA VAL A 173 -11.54 19.48 14.96
C VAL A 173 -12.02 18.50 16.02
N ILE A 174 -12.78 18.96 17.01
CA ILE A 174 -13.29 18.13 18.11
C ILE A 174 -14.29 17.08 17.57
N PHE A 175 -15.27 17.51 16.78
CA PHE A 175 -16.27 16.61 16.20
C PHE A 175 -15.62 15.59 15.26
N ALA A 176 -14.66 16.00 14.43
CA ALA A 176 -13.93 15.08 13.57
C ALA A 176 -13.16 14.04 14.38
N PHE A 177 -12.53 14.41 15.50
CA PHE A 177 -11.87 13.46 16.40
C PHE A 177 -12.85 12.42 16.97
N PHE A 178 -13.97 12.86 17.54
CA PHE A 178 -14.92 11.96 18.19
C PHE A 178 -15.69 11.10 17.19
N ILE A 179 -16.22 11.67 16.11
CA ILE A 179 -16.99 10.94 15.10
C ILE A 179 -16.10 9.92 14.39
N CYS A 180 -14.91 10.32 13.91
CA CYS A 180 -13.99 9.36 13.30
C CYS A 180 -13.54 8.30 14.29
N GLY A 181 -13.32 8.66 15.56
CA GLY A 181 -13.03 7.71 16.63
C GLY A 181 -14.13 6.66 16.80
N ILE A 182 -15.40 7.07 16.85
CA ILE A 182 -16.57 6.19 16.94
C ILE A 182 -16.67 5.30 15.70
N ILE A 183 -16.50 5.85 14.50
CA ILE A 183 -16.47 5.08 13.25
C ILE A 183 -15.36 4.03 13.28
N GLY A 184 -14.17 4.39 13.77
CA GLY A 184 -13.05 3.45 13.98
C GLY A 184 -13.40 2.30 14.92
N VAL A 185 -14.14 2.57 16.00
CA VAL A 185 -14.67 1.55 16.92
C VAL A 185 -15.69 0.64 16.24
N ILE A 186 -16.60 1.20 15.44
CA ILE A 186 -17.61 0.44 14.70
C ILE A 186 -16.93 -0.52 13.73
N ILE A 187 -15.94 -0.02 12.96
CA ILE A 187 -15.16 -0.83 12.02
C ILE A 187 -14.43 -1.95 12.77
N ASP A 188 -13.77 -1.63 13.88
CA ASP A 188 -13.04 -2.63 14.66
C ASP A 188 -13.96 -3.76 15.17
N LYS A 189 -15.09 -3.40 15.78
CA LYS A 189 -16.04 -4.37 16.34
C LYS A 189 -16.75 -5.20 15.26
N SER A 190 -17.11 -4.59 14.14
CA SER A 190 -17.92 -5.24 13.10
C SER A 190 -17.09 -6.07 12.12
N ILE A 191 -15.83 -5.68 11.87
CA ILE A 191 -15.01 -6.25 10.81
C ILE A 191 -13.75 -6.92 11.36
N TYR A 192 -12.92 -6.19 12.12
CA TYR A 192 -11.62 -6.72 12.53
C TYR A 192 -11.70 -7.71 13.69
N LYS A 193 -12.54 -7.46 14.68
CA LYS A 193 -12.76 -8.38 15.81
C LYS A 193 -13.19 -9.79 15.36
N PRO A 194 -14.20 -9.97 14.48
CA PRO A 194 -14.54 -11.29 13.98
C PRO A 194 -13.38 -12.02 13.27
N LEU A 195 -12.52 -11.28 12.57
CA LEU A 195 -11.36 -11.86 11.88
C LEU A 195 -10.24 -12.24 12.86
N ARG A 196 -9.97 -11.41 13.88
CA ARG A 196 -9.04 -11.73 14.97
C ARG A 196 -9.47 -12.99 15.71
N ASN A 197 -10.76 -13.12 16.01
CA ASN A 197 -11.31 -14.31 16.67
C ASN A 197 -11.15 -15.60 15.83
N LYS A 198 -10.97 -15.48 14.51
CA LYS A 198 -10.69 -16.59 13.60
C LYS A 198 -9.19 -16.80 13.34
N LEU A 199 -8.30 -16.12 14.07
CA LEU A 199 -6.85 -16.15 13.89
C LEU A 199 -6.45 -15.82 12.44
N ALA A 200 -7.14 -14.87 11.82
CA ALA A 200 -6.79 -14.39 10.49
C ALA A 200 -5.37 -13.82 10.49
N SER A 201 -4.59 -14.10 9.45
CA SER A 201 -3.23 -13.59 9.34
C SER A 201 -3.22 -12.05 9.19
N PRO A 202 -2.12 -11.37 9.58
CA PRO A 202 -1.99 -9.91 9.39
C PRO A 202 -2.24 -9.44 7.96
N GLN A 203 -1.89 -10.28 6.97
CA GLN A 203 -2.16 -10.02 5.56
C GLN A 203 -3.67 -9.95 5.27
N VAL A 204 -4.47 -10.85 5.84
CA VAL A 204 -5.93 -10.84 5.68
C VAL A 204 -6.53 -9.61 6.34
N MET A 205 -6.03 -9.20 7.50
CA MET A 205 -6.45 -7.96 8.16
C MET A 205 -6.13 -6.72 7.30
N MET A 206 -4.91 -6.65 6.77
CA MET A 206 -4.46 -5.58 5.90
C MET A 206 -5.31 -5.47 4.63
N ILE A 207 -5.57 -6.60 3.98
CA ILE A 207 -6.45 -6.67 2.81
C ILE A 207 -7.89 -6.26 3.15
N THR A 208 -8.42 -6.69 4.29
CA THR A 208 -9.77 -6.31 4.71
C THR A 208 -9.87 -4.81 4.92
N SER A 209 -8.81 -4.17 5.45
CA SER A 209 -8.78 -2.72 5.63
C SER A 209 -8.86 -1.94 4.33
N LEU A 210 -8.34 -2.49 3.23
CA LEU A 210 -8.51 -1.92 1.90
C LEU A 210 -9.97 -2.03 1.42
N GLY A 211 -10.64 -3.15 1.70
CA GLY A 211 -12.09 -3.27 1.48
C GLY A 211 -12.89 -2.23 2.28
N VAL A 212 -12.52 -1.99 3.54
CA VAL A 212 -13.11 -0.92 4.37
C VAL A 212 -12.87 0.45 3.74
N ALA A 213 -11.65 0.72 3.28
CA ALA A 213 -11.31 1.98 2.61
C ALA A 213 -12.19 2.22 1.37
N MET A 214 -12.38 1.20 0.54
CA MET A 214 -13.24 1.28 -0.65
C MET A 214 -14.69 1.60 -0.29
N VAL A 215 -15.23 0.98 0.76
CA VAL A 215 -16.60 1.24 1.23
C VAL A 215 -16.74 2.67 1.74
N ILE A 216 -15.83 3.14 2.60
CA ILE A 216 -15.88 4.51 3.14
C ILE A 216 -15.78 5.52 2.00
N ARG A 217 -14.80 5.35 1.12
CA ARG A 217 -14.61 6.25 -0.02
C ARG A 217 -15.81 6.29 -0.93
N ALA A 218 -16.39 5.14 -1.24
CA ALA A 218 -17.58 5.05 -2.07
C ALA A 218 -18.78 5.76 -1.42
N ILE A 219 -18.97 5.63 -0.10
CA ILE A 219 -20.01 6.36 0.64
C ILE A 219 -19.80 7.88 0.52
N ILE A 220 -18.55 8.34 0.65
CA ILE A 220 -18.20 9.75 0.49
C ILE A 220 -18.50 10.23 -0.93
N TYR A 221 -18.06 9.49 -1.96
CA TYR A 221 -18.35 9.83 -3.35
C TYR A 221 -19.85 9.85 -3.65
N MET A 222 -20.63 8.89 -3.14
CA MET A 222 -22.07 8.90 -3.34
C MET A 222 -22.70 10.15 -2.67
N ARG A 223 -22.26 10.52 -1.46
CA ARG A 223 -22.83 11.67 -0.72
C ARG A 223 -22.36 13.03 -1.21
N PHE A 224 -21.14 13.16 -1.71
CA PHE A 224 -20.51 14.45 -2.06
C PHE A 224 -20.13 14.59 -3.55
N SER A 225 -20.31 13.53 -4.34
CA SER A 225 -19.84 13.43 -5.74
C SER A 225 -18.30 13.58 -5.84
N ALA A 226 -17.78 13.65 -7.06
CA ALA A 226 -16.36 13.91 -7.34
C ALA A 226 -15.97 15.40 -7.23
N LYS A 227 -16.92 16.26 -6.86
CA LYS A 227 -16.71 17.70 -6.76
C LYS A 227 -15.66 18.02 -5.69
N THR A 228 -14.92 19.08 -5.94
CA THR A 228 -13.98 19.64 -4.98
C THR A 228 -14.70 20.69 -4.14
N PHE A 229 -14.64 20.52 -2.83
CA PHE A 229 -15.12 21.50 -1.86
C PHE A 229 -13.97 22.06 -1.07
N ARG A 230 -14.14 23.22 -0.45
CA ARG A 230 -13.13 23.81 0.40
C ARG A 230 -13.75 24.22 1.71
N PHE A 231 -13.14 23.81 2.81
CA PHE A 231 -13.60 24.21 4.12
C PHE A 231 -13.07 25.62 4.42
N ILE A 232 -13.99 26.51 4.80
CA ILE A 232 -13.74 27.92 5.07
C ILE A 232 -14.33 28.18 6.45
N PRO A 233 -13.52 28.17 7.52
CA PRO A 233 -13.99 28.42 8.87
C PRO A 233 -14.67 29.78 9.02
N ASP A 234 -14.15 30.76 8.30
CA ASP A 234 -14.57 32.15 8.28
C ASP A 234 -13.91 32.85 7.06
N LYS A 235 -14.52 33.91 6.51
CA LYS A 235 -14.05 34.53 5.26
C LYS A 235 -12.67 35.14 5.41
N ASP A 236 -12.35 35.69 6.58
CA ASP A 236 -11.06 36.32 6.83
C ASP A 236 -9.89 35.35 6.72
N TRP A 237 -10.10 34.04 6.95
CA TRP A 237 -9.05 33.03 6.76
C TRP A 237 -8.52 32.92 5.32
N ARG A 238 -9.24 33.49 4.34
CA ARG A 238 -8.90 33.42 2.92
C ARG A 238 -8.31 34.69 2.34
N LEU A 239 -8.27 35.78 3.10
CA LEU A 239 -7.65 37.00 2.62
C LEU A 239 -6.16 36.78 2.35
N LEU A 240 -5.64 37.46 1.34
CA LEU A 240 -4.20 37.45 1.08
C LEU A 240 -3.41 38.06 2.24
N SER A 241 -4.02 39.01 2.97
CA SER A 241 -3.49 39.61 4.20
C SER A 241 -3.52 38.68 5.42
N SER A 242 -4.22 37.54 5.36
CA SER A 242 -4.34 36.59 6.47
C SER A 242 -3.16 35.64 6.54
N ASN A 243 -1.99 36.24 6.70
CA ASN A 243 -0.72 35.57 6.80
C ASN A 243 0.16 36.24 7.87
N ILE A 244 1.15 35.50 8.35
CA ILE A 244 2.26 36.08 9.12
C ILE A 244 3.40 36.31 8.15
N GLU A 245 3.84 37.56 8.02
CA GLU A 245 5.02 37.92 7.26
C GLU A 245 6.28 37.50 8.03
N VAL A 246 7.03 36.57 7.44
CA VAL A 246 8.28 36.06 8.02
C VAL A 246 9.44 36.60 7.19
N PRO A 247 10.39 37.35 7.78
CA PRO A 247 11.55 37.85 7.05
C PRO A 247 12.30 36.68 6.42
N THR A 248 12.82 36.88 5.21
CA THR A 248 13.40 35.80 4.44
C THR A 248 14.65 36.19 3.68
N GLN A 249 15.40 35.17 3.30
CA GLN A 249 16.58 35.25 2.45
C GLN A 249 16.40 34.21 1.34
N LYS A 250 16.79 34.57 0.12
CA LYS A 250 16.78 33.66 -1.02
C LYS A 250 18.20 33.24 -1.33
N ILE A 251 18.37 31.94 -1.47
CA ILE A 251 19.59 31.32 -1.95
C ILE A 251 19.33 30.90 -3.39
N ASP A 252 20.04 31.52 -4.31
CA ASP A 252 20.07 31.13 -5.71
C ASP A 252 21.25 30.19 -5.93
N LEU A 253 20.96 28.92 -6.18
CA LEU A 253 21.97 27.94 -6.56
C LEU A 253 22.10 27.94 -8.08
N ILE A 254 23.23 28.43 -8.59
CA ILE A 254 23.51 28.54 -10.02
C ILE A 254 24.24 27.27 -10.44
N VAL A 255 23.56 26.43 -11.22
CA VAL A 255 24.00 25.07 -11.59
C VAL A 255 24.24 25.01 -13.10
N GLY A 256 25.26 24.27 -13.52
CA GLY A 256 25.64 24.14 -14.93
C GLY A 256 26.83 25.03 -15.32
N GLU A 257 26.81 25.53 -16.55
CA GLU A 257 27.86 26.40 -17.06
C GLU A 257 27.84 27.78 -16.39
N ARG A 258 28.95 28.17 -15.78
CA ARG A 258 29.07 29.41 -15.01
C ARG A 258 30.21 30.25 -15.58
N ILE A 259 29.90 31.44 -16.07
CA ILE A 259 30.88 32.43 -16.51
C ILE A 259 30.89 33.56 -15.48
N ASN A 260 31.92 33.62 -14.64
CA ASN A 260 32.09 34.64 -13.59
C ASN A 260 30.98 34.74 -12.52
N GLU A 261 30.11 33.73 -12.41
CA GLU A 261 29.08 33.65 -11.36
C GLU A 261 29.42 32.59 -10.29
N PRO A 262 29.21 32.88 -9.00
CA PRO A 262 29.41 31.89 -7.94
C PRO A 262 28.33 30.80 -7.96
N PHE A 263 28.66 29.60 -7.44
CA PHE A 263 27.68 28.51 -7.30
C PHE A 263 26.48 28.89 -6.41
N ILE A 264 26.72 29.73 -5.40
CA ILE A 264 25.73 30.18 -4.43
C ILE A 264 25.69 31.70 -4.48
N ASN A 265 24.53 32.26 -4.78
CA ASN A 265 24.26 33.69 -4.63
C ASN A 265 23.21 33.89 -3.54
N ILE A 266 23.50 34.74 -2.55
CA ILE A 266 22.59 35.03 -1.44
C ILE A 266 21.99 36.42 -1.67
N VAL A 267 20.68 36.47 -1.87
CA VAL A 267 19.95 37.71 -2.12
C VAL A 267 19.28 38.16 -0.82
N ASN A 268 19.75 39.29 -0.28
CA ASN A 268 19.44 39.75 1.08
C ASN A 268 18.30 40.80 1.18
N ASN A 269 17.55 41.07 0.10
CA ASN A 269 16.50 42.09 0.12
C ASN A 269 15.28 41.62 -0.67
N ILE A 270 14.48 40.76 -0.05
CA ILE A 270 13.31 40.13 -0.66
C ILE A 270 12.12 40.29 0.26
N ASP A 271 10.95 40.40 -0.35
CA ASP A 271 9.69 40.50 0.37
C ASP A 271 9.54 39.36 1.41
N PRO A 272 9.06 39.70 2.62
CA PRO A 272 8.75 38.70 3.62
C PRO A 272 7.86 37.58 3.06
N TYR A 273 8.10 36.36 3.51
CA TYR A 273 7.27 35.23 3.14
C TYR A 273 5.99 35.22 3.98
N GLY A 274 4.83 35.39 3.34
CA GLY A 274 3.52 35.29 3.99
C GLY A 274 3.12 33.84 4.28
N PHE A 275 3.16 33.42 5.54
CA PHE A 275 2.69 32.11 5.97
C PHE A 275 1.25 32.17 6.50
N SER A 276 0.30 31.62 5.74
CA SER A 276 -1.14 31.69 6.06
C SER A 276 -1.49 31.08 7.43
N TYR A 277 -2.40 31.73 8.17
CA TYR A 277 -2.92 31.23 9.44
C TYR A 277 -3.53 29.83 9.36
N SER A 278 -4.12 29.46 8.22
CA SER A 278 -4.62 28.10 7.95
C SER A 278 -3.52 27.03 8.10
N LYS A 279 -2.32 27.30 7.54
CA LYS A 279 -1.16 26.41 7.65
C LYS A 279 -0.64 26.32 9.07
N ILE A 280 -0.62 27.45 9.79
CA ILE A 280 -0.23 27.50 11.20
C ILE A 280 -1.17 26.66 12.06
N ALA A 281 -2.49 26.80 11.86
CA ALA A 281 -3.51 26.06 12.60
C ALA A 281 -3.32 24.54 12.44
N LEU A 282 -3.00 24.07 11.23
CA LEU A 282 -2.68 22.66 10.99
C LEU A 282 -1.41 22.22 11.74
N VAL A 283 -0.32 22.98 11.64
CA VAL A 283 0.95 22.63 12.30
C VAL A 283 0.77 22.58 13.81
N VAL A 284 0.21 23.63 14.41
CA VAL A 284 0.01 23.72 15.86
C VAL A 284 -0.99 22.68 16.34
N GLY A 285 -2.13 22.54 15.66
CA GLY A 285 -3.16 21.55 16.02
C GLY A 285 -2.63 20.12 15.98
N MET A 286 -1.80 19.78 14.98
CA MET A 286 -1.17 18.47 14.90
C MET A 286 -0.08 18.26 15.93
N LEU A 287 0.75 19.26 16.23
CA LEU A 287 1.72 19.15 17.32
C LEU A 287 1.04 18.91 18.66
N ILE A 288 -0.04 19.65 18.97
CA ILE A 288 -0.84 19.46 20.19
C ILE A 288 -1.40 18.02 20.24
N ALA A 289 -1.99 17.54 19.15
CA ALA A 289 -2.54 16.17 19.08
C ALA A 289 -1.46 15.10 19.28
N VAL A 290 -0.27 15.29 18.70
CA VAL A 290 0.88 14.40 18.86
C VAL A 290 1.41 14.42 20.30
N PHE A 291 1.57 15.60 20.91
CA PHE A 291 1.98 15.72 22.30
C PHE A 291 0.96 15.08 23.25
N ALA A 292 -0.33 15.28 23.01
CA ALA A 292 -1.41 14.64 23.76
C ALA A 292 -1.34 13.11 23.64
N LEU A 293 -1.12 12.57 22.43
CA LEU A 293 -0.94 11.13 22.25
C LEU A 293 0.30 10.59 22.96
N ILE A 294 1.45 11.28 22.87
CA ILE A 294 2.68 10.90 23.56
C ILE A 294 2.44 10.89 25.08
N PHE A 295 1.76 11.90 25.60
CA PHE A 295 1.39 11.99 27.01
C PHE A 295 0.51 10.81 27.42
N ILE A 296 -0.55 10.51 26.65
CA ILE A 296 -1.42 9.35 26.87
C ILE A 296 -0.59 8.06 26.88
N MET A 297 0.27 7.85 25.89
CA MET A 297 1.04 6.62 25.77
C MET A 297 2.10 6.44 26.86
N HIS A 298 2.72 7.52 27.33
CA HIS A 298 3.83 7.43 28.29
C HIS A 298 3.40 7.56 29.75
N LYS A 299 2.42 8.42 30.04
CA LYS A 299 2.08 8.80 31.41
C LYS A 299 0.81 8.13 31.92
N THR A 300 -0.09 7.65 31.07
CA THR A 300 -1.37 7.08 31.51
C THR A 300 -1.35 5.55 31.69
N ILE A 301 -2.32 5.04 32.46
CA ILE A 301 -2.56 3.61 32.65
C ILE A 301 -2.96 2.94 31.33
N LEU A 302 -3.77 3.63 30.50
CA LEU A 302 -4.13 3.16 29.16
C LEU A 302 -2.86 2.93 28.32
N GLY A 303 -1.94 3.89 28.32
CA GLY A 303 -0.65 3.77 27.64
C GLY A 303 0.20 2.59 28.13
N LYS A 304 0.23 2.33 29.44
CA LYS A 304 0.89 1.14 30.02
C LYS A 304 0.26 -0.17 29.51
N LYS A 305 -1.08 -0.27 29.51
CA LYS A 305 -1.80 -1.43 28.97
C LYS A 305 -1.58 -1.63 27.46
N MET A 306 -1.60 -0.53 26.69
CA MET A 306 -1.32 -0.57 25.23
C MET A 306 0.08 -1.08 24.92
N ARG A 307 1.10 -0.67 25.69
CA ARG A 307 2.47 -1.18 25.51
C ARG A 307 2.58 -2.66 25.88
N ALA A 308 1.96 -3.09 26.98
CA ALA A 308 1.94 -4.51 27.36
C ALA A 308 1.31 -5.38 26.25
N VAL A 309 0.18 -4.94 25.69
CA VAL A 309 -0.49 -5.63 24.56
C VAL A 309 0.35 -5.59 23.29
N ALA A 310 1.01 -4.47 23.00
CA ALA A 310 1.90 -4.33 21.84
C ALA A 310 3.08 -5.32 21.90
N ASP A 311 3.66 -5.51 23.09
CA ASP A 311 4.80 -6.40 23.31
C ASP A 311 4.38 -7.88 23.24
N ASN A 312 3.38 -8.28 24.03
CA ASN A 312 2.84 -9.64 24.00
C ASN A 312 1.36 -9.64 24.42
N PRO A 313 0.42 -9.78 23.46
CA PRO A 313 -1.02 -9.77 23.77
C PRO A 313 -1.42 -10.95 24.66
N ASP A 314 -0.80 -12.12 24.48
CA ASP A 314 -1.12 -13.31 25.26
C ASP A 314 -0.71 -13.15 26.73
N LEU A 315 0.51 -12.66 26.98
CA LEU A 315 1.00 -12.37 28.34
C LEU A 315 0.27 -11.20 29.00
N ALA A 316 -0.16 -10.21 28.21
CA ALA A 316 -1.01 -9.13 28.71
C ALA A 316 -2.38 -9.69 29.16
N SER A 317 -2.95 -10.63 28.40
CA SER A 317 -4.23 -11.25 28.73
C SER A 317 -4.17 -12.08 30.01
N THR A 318 -3.08 -12.83 30.26
CA THR A 318 -2.88 -13.58 31.50
C THR A 318 -2.68 -12.67 32.71
N SER A 319 -2.17 -11.45 32.49
CA SER A 319 -2.05 -10.39 33.50
C SER A 319 -3.36 -9.62 33.77
N GLY A 320 -4.51 -10.10 33.23
CA GLY A 320 -5.82 -9.50 33.44
C GLY A 320 -6.12 -8.28 32.56
N ILE A 321 -5.29 -7.99 31.54
CA ILE A 321 -5.55 -6.90 30.60
C ILE A 321 -6.53 -7.39 29.53
N ASN A 322 -7.69 -6.74 29.40
CA ASN A 322 -8.61 -7.01 28.31
C ASN A 322 -8.04 -6.48 26.98
N VAL A 323 -7.35 -7.37 26.25
CA VAL A 323 -6.69 -7.09 24.96
C VAL A 323 -7.67 -6.51 23.93
N GLU A 324 -8.90 -7.00 23.90
CA GLU A 324 -9.90 -6.59 22.93
C GLU A 324 -10.35 -5.13 23.14
N ASN A 325 -10.50 -4.71 24.40
CA ASN A 325 -10.76 -3.31 24.73
C ASN A 325 -9.56 -2.42 24.37
N ILE A 326 -8.33 -2.92 24.50
CA ILE A 326 -7.12 -2.20 24.09
C ILE A 326 -7.04 -2.05 22.57
N HIS A 327 -7.43 -3.07 21.80
CA HIS A 327 -7.57 -2.95 20.34
C HIS A 327 -8.63 -1.92 19.96
N THR A 328 -9.81 -1.97 20.58
CA THR A 328 -10.91 -1.03 20.31
C THR A 328 -10.53 0.42 20.64
N THR A 329 -9.90 0.66 21.79
CA THR A 329 -9.44 2.01 22.20
C THR A 329 -8.30 2.52 21.32
N SER A 330 -7.42 1.64 20.86
CA SER A 330 -6.41 1.97 19.85
C SER A 330 -7.05 2.40 18.53
N SER A 331 -8.08 1.68 18.06
CA SER A 331 -8.84 2.07 16.87
C SER A 331 -9.53 3.43 17.03
N PHE A 332 -10.11 3.71 18.20
CA PHE A 332 -10.71 5.02 18.50
C PHE A 332 -9.70 6.16 18.41
N LEU A 333 -8.58 6.04 19.13
CA LEU A 333 -7.55 7.09 19.17
C LEU A 333 -6.90 7.30 17.81
N SER A 334 -6.61 6.21 17.09
CA SER A 334 -6.02 6.27 15.76
C SER A 334 -6.94 6.98 14.77
N ALA A 335 -8.19 6.52 14.67
CA ALA A 335 -9.18 7.10 13.76
C ALA A 335 -9.49 8.57 14.11
N GLY A 336 -9.56 8.89 15.40
CA GLY A 336 -9.80 10.25 15.86
C GLY A 336 -8.68 11.22 15.51
N ILE A 337 -7.41 10.84 15.70
CA ILE A 337 -6.28 11.71 15.34
C ILE A 337 -6.23 11.95 13.83
N SER A 338 -6.50 10.93 13.01
CA SER A 338 -6.56 11.10 11.57
C SER A 338 -7.73 11.98 11.15
N GLY A 339 -8.92 11.80 11.75
CA GLY A 339 -10.08 12.66 11.51
C GLY A 339 -9.82 14.12 11.88
N LEU A 340 -9.23 14.38 13.04
CA LEU A 340 -8.80 15.71 13.48
C LEU A 340 -7.84 16.35 12.47
N GLY A 341 -6.83 15.59 12.03
CA GLY A 341 -5.87 16.06 11.03
C GLY A 341 -6.54 16.40 9.70
N GLY A 342 -7.54 15.61 9.29
CA GLY A 342 -8.36 15.88 8.10
C GLY A 342 -9.15 17.18 8.19
N ALA A 343 -9.79 17.45 9.33
CA ALA A 343 -10.53 18.70 9.54
C ALA A 343 -9.63 19.94 9.44
N LEU A 344 -8.41 19.87 9.99
CA LEU A 344 -7.41 20.93 9.85
C LEU A 344 -6.92 21.09 8.41
N LEU A 345 -6.70 19.97 7.71
CA LEU A 345 -6.17 19.96 6.36
C LEU A 345 -7.19 20.46 5.32
N ALA A 346 -8.48 20.25 5.57
CA ALA A 346 -9.58 20.75 4.74
C ALA A 346 -9.61 22.28 4.60
N ALA A 347 -9.07 23.01 5.59
CA ALA A 347 -8.95 24.47 5.53
C ALA A 347 -7.89 24.94 4.51
N ILE A 348 -6.95 24.06 4.15
CA ILE A 348 -5.78 24.38 3.33
C ILE A 348 -5.91 23.80 1.92
N LEU A 349 -6.33 22.54 1.80
CA LEU A 349 -6.43 21.86 0.52
C LEU A 349 -7.90 21.71 0.12
N PRO A 350 -8.19 21.81 -1.19
CA PRO A 350 -9.50 21.40 -1.69
C PRO A 350 -9.72 19.92 -1.35
N VAL A 351 -10.89 19.63 -0.79
CA VAL A 351 -11.33 18.30 -0.40
C VAL A 351 -12.08 17.70 -1.57
N ASN A 352 -11.55 16.59 -2.09
CA ASN A 352 -12.26 15.66 -2.95
C ASN A 352 -12.07 14.24 -2.41
N PRO A 353 -12.86 13.25 -2.85
CA PRO A 353 -12.74 11.89 -2.31
C PRO A 353 -11.43 11.16 -2.67
N GLU A 354 -10.57 11.74 -3.52
CA GLU A 354 -9.25 11.19 -3.90
C GLU A 354 -8.11 11.65 -3.00
N LEU A 355 -8.32 12.76 -2.26
CA LEU A 355 -7.34 13.37 -1.35
C LEU A 355 -6.79 12.38 -0.31
N GLY A 356 -7.60 11.40 0.10
CA GLY A 356 -7.17 10.35 1.02
C GLY A 356 -5.94 9.58 0.50
N LEU A 357 -5.95 9.15 -0.77
CA LEU A 357 -4.84 8.37 -1.33
C LEU A 357 -3.57 9.19 -1.52
N SER A 358 -3.69 10.43 -1.98
CA SER A 358 -2.53 11.29 -2.24
C SER A 358 -1.72 11.57 -0.96
N LEU A 359 -2.37 11.53 0.21
CA LEU A 359 -1.73 11.67 1.51
C LEU A 359 -1.38 10.33 2.17
N LEU A 360 -2.14 9.25 1.88
CA LEU A 360 -1.85 7.91 2.40
C LEU A 360 -0.47 7.42 1.98
N LEU A 361 -0.14 7.60 0.70
CA LEU A 361 1.09 7.06 0.16
C LEU A 361 2.31 7.73 0.83
N PRO A 362 2.49 9.07 0.85
CA PRO A 362 3.63 9.68 1.54
C PRO A 362 3.66 9.39 3.04
N ALA A 363 2.49 9.22 3.69
CA ALA A 363 2.43 8.78 5.07
C ALA A 363 3.02 7.37 5.27
N PHE A 364 2.87 6.46 4.31
CA PHE A 364 3.61 5.19 4.36
C PHE A 364 5.12 5.38 4.28
N ALA A 365 5.61 6.29 3.44
CA ALA A 365 7.05 6.60 3.42
C ALA A 365 7.53 7.07 4.81
N VAL A 366 6.76 7.92 5.48
CA VAL A 366 7.03 8.35 6.85
C VAL A 366 7.08 7.17 7.83
N ILE A 367 6.09 6.27 7.80
CA ILE A 367 6.02 5.16 8.76
C ILE A 367 7.12 4.14 8.53
N VAL A 368 7.41 3.81 7.28
CA VAL A 368 8.44 2.84 6.93
C VAL A 368 9.82 3.39 7.28
N LEU A 369 10.08 4.66 6.93
CA LEU A 369 11.31 5.35 7.31
C LEU A 369 11.43 5.46 8.84
N GLY A 370 10.37 5.84 9.55
CA GLY A 370 10.31 6.01 10.99
C GLY A 370 10.27 4.71 11.80
N SER A 371 10.19 3.56 11.12
CA SER A 371 9.81 2.24 11.64
C SER A 371 8.37 2.19 12.20
N ILE A 372 7.61 1.21 11.73
CA ILE A 372 6.17 1.06 11.94
C ILE A 372 5.69 1.20 13.41
N THR A 373 6.51 0.81 14.38
CA THR A 373 6.14 0.75 15.81
C THR A 373 6.69 1.91 16.65
N SER A 374 7.53 2.78 16.08
CA SER A 374 8.22 3.85 16.81
C SER A 374 7.60 5.21 16.56
N ILE A 375 6.84 5.70 17.53
CA ILE A 375 6.22 7.04 17.48
C ILE A 375 7.26 8.16 17.33
N PRO A 376 8.35 8.22 18.13
CA PRO A 376 9.37 9.24 17.92
C PRO A 376 10.06 9.13 16.55
N GLY A 377 10.28 7.90 16.08
CA GLY A 377 10.86 7.66 14.76
C GLY A 377 9.98 8.19 13.63
N VAL A 378 8.66 8.04 13.74
CA VAL A 378 7.66 8.55 12.79
C VAL A 378 7.62 10.07 12.74
N ILE A 379 7.80 10.75 13.88
CA ILE A 379 7.88 12.23 13.93
C ILE A 379 9.13 12.73 13.20
N ILE A 380 10.29 12.13 13.48
CA ILE A 380 11.55 12.48 12.80
C ILE A 380 11.44 12.17 11.30
N ALA A 381 10.88 11.02 10.94
CA ALA A 381 10.67 10.65 9.55
C ALA A 381 9.72 11.60 8.81
N ALA A 382 8.64 12.06 9.46
CA ALA A 382 7.74 13.04 8.87
C ALA A 382 8.44 14.36 8.59
N PHE A 383 9.33 14.77 9.49
CA PHE A 383 10.18 15.95 9.31
C PHE A 383 11.12 15.78 8.11
N ILE A 384 11.84 14.66 8.04
CA ILE A 384 12.73 14.35 6.92
C ILE A 384 11.97 14.32 5.58
N ILE A 385 10.82 13.64 5.53
CA ILE A 385 10.01 13.54 4.30
C ILE A 385 9.44 14.91 3.90
N GLY A 386 9.04 15.74 4.86
CA GLY A 386 8.61 17.12 4.61
C GLY A 386 9.73 17.96 4.00
N ILE A 387 10.96 17.86 4.54
CA ILE A 387 12.15 18.52 3.97
C ILE A 387 12.40 18.04 2.55
N VAL A 388 12.45 16.72 2.33
CA VAL A 388 12.69 16.13 1.00
C VAL A 388 11.69 16.69 0.00
N ARG A 389 10.40 16.70 0.31
CA ARG A 389 9.38 17.29 -0.57
C ARG A 389 9.61 18.77 -0.84
N SER A 390 9.86 19.57 0.20
CA SER A 390 10.04 21.02 0.08
C SER A 390 11.29 21.43 -0.72
N LEU A 391 12.38 20.64 -0.63
CA LEU A 391 13.62 20.90 -1.36
C LEU A 391 13.56 20.41 -2.81
N SER A 392 12.78 19.36 -3.08
CA SER A 392 12.66 18.79 -4.42
C SER A 392 11.90 19.69 -5.40
N GLU A 393 10.90 20.46 -4.94
CA GLU A 393 10.04 21.24 -5.85
C GLU A 393 10.81 22.34 -6.62
N PRO A 394 11.58 23.24 -5.97
CA PRO A 394 12.39 24.22 -6.71
C PRO A 394 13.44 23.58 -7.62
N LEU A 395 14.05 22.47 -7.18
CA LEU A 395 15.04 21.72 -7.94
C LEU A 395 14.43 21.16 -9.23
N LEU A 396 13.26 20.53 -9.13
CA LEU A 396 12.56 19.92 -10.27
C LEU A 396 12.03 20.96 -11.24
N ILE A 397 11.58 22.13 -10.76
CA ILE A 397 11.17 23.25 -11.62
C ILE A 397 12.36 23.76 -12.42
N GLY A 398 13.47 24.10 -11.75
CA GLY A 398 14.65 24.63 -12.42
C GLY A 398 15.29 23.63 -13.39
N ALA A 399 15.57 22.40 -12.91
CA ALA A 399 16.19 21.37 -13.73
C ALA A 399 15.26 20.93 -14.88
N GLY A 400 13.95 20.87 -14.62
CA GLY A 400 12.93 20.59 -15.62
C GLY A 400 12.95 21.61 -16.74
N ASN A 401 12.89 22.91 -16.42
CA ASN A 401 12.94 23.97 -17.43
C ASN A 401 14.23 23.94 -18.25
N ALA A 402 15.38 23.75 -17.60
CA ALA A 402 16.67 23.67 -18.29
C ALA A 402 16.80 22.46 -19.24
N LEU A 403 16.14 21.35 -18.93
CA LEU A 403 16.16 20.10 -19.70
C LEU A 403 14.94 19.95 -20.63
N ASN A 404 14.21 21.03 -20.94
CA ASN A 404 12.99 21.02 -21.76
C ASN A 404 11.88 20.07 -21.23
N ARG A 405 11.77 19.96 -19.90
CA ARG A 405 10.80 19.16 -19.14
C ARG A 405 10.04 20.03 -18.12
N PRO A 406 9.19 20.97 -18.56
CA PRO A 406 8.47 21.87 -17.64
C PRO A 406 7.52 21.12 -16.69
N THR A 407 7.08 19.91 -17.06
CA THR A 407 6.22 19.05 -16.24
C THR A 407 6.98 18.25 -15.17
N ALA A 408 8.31 18.39 -15.05
CA ALA A 408 9.11 17.68 -14.06
C ALA A 408 8.74 18.02 -12.61
N SER A 409 8.15 19.18 -12.35
CA SER A 409 7.63 19.58 -11.04
C SER A 409 6.60 18.58 -10.48
N GLY A 410 5.86 17.87 -11.35
CA GLY A 410 4.93 16.81 -10.95
C GLY A 410 5.59 15.67 -10.17
N PHE A 411 6.89 15.42 -10.38
CA PHE A 411 7.62 14.42 -9.62
C PHE A 411 7.77 14.76 -8.13
N ALA A 412 7.58 16.02 -7.73
CA ALA A 412 7.64 16.44 -6.32
C ALA A 412 6.63 15.65 -5.46
N GLU A 413 5.53 15.18 -6.05
CA GLU A 413 4.56 14.33 -5.36
C GLU A 413 5.10 12.95 -4.98
N VAL A 414 6.00 12.40 -5.80
CA VAL A 414 6.54 11.05 -5.63
C VAL A 414 7.96 11.01 -5.06
N MET A 415 8.59 12.16 -4.86
CA MET A 415 9.91 12.26 -4.22
C MET A 415 9.98 11.57 -2.85
N PRO A 416 8.96 11.64 -1.97
CA PRO A 416 8.94 10.84 -0.74
C PRO A 416 9.15 9.33 -0.96
N PHE A 417 8.65 8.77 -2.05
CA PHE A 417 8.78 7.34 -2.36
C PHE A 417 10.12 6.98 -2.94
N ILE A 418 10.60 7.79 -3.90
CA ILE A 418 11.92 7.59 -4.51
C ILE A 418 12.97 7.66 -3.39
N PHE A 419 12.81 8.64 -2.51
CA PHE A 419 13.63 8.78 -1.31
C PHE A 419 13.49 7.58 -0.37
N LEU A 420 12.27 7.14 -0.06
CA LEU A 420 12.04 5.97 0.79
C LEU A 420 12.72 4.72 0.23
N ILE A 421 12.53 4.42 -1.05
CA ILE A 421 13.12 3.27 -1.72
C ILE A 421 14.64 3.39 -1.61
N GLY A 422 15.20 4.55 -1.97
CA GLY A 422 16.62 4.85 -1.79
C GLY A 422 17.12 4.58 -0.37
N VAL A 423 16.43 5.07 0.66
CA VAL A 423 16.81 4.83 2.04
C VAL A 423 16.65 3.36 2.43
N LEU A 424 15.60 2.67 2.02
CA LEU A 424 15.41 1.24 2.33
C LEU A 424 16.49 0.36 1.67
N LEU A 425 17.01 0.74 0.49
CA LEU A 425 18.18 0.11 -0.12
C LEU A 425 19.41 0.21 0.78
N LEU A 426 19.57 1.35 1.43
CA LEU A 426 20.63 1.59 2.41
C LEU A 426 20.30 0.89 3.75
N MET A 427 19.01 0.82 4.09
CA MET A 427 18.52 0.65 5.46
C MET A 427 17.16 -0.07 5.57
N PRO A 428 17.13 -1.40 5.51
CA PRO A 428 15.87 -2.15 5.49
C PRO A 428 15.06 -2.12 6.80
N LYS A 429 15.66 -1.72 7.94
CA LYS A 429 15.01 -1.70 9.27
C LYS A 429 14.44 -0.32 9.67
N GLY A 430 14.69 0.74 8.89
CA GLY A 430 14.27 2.11 9.20
C GLY A 430 15.03 2.78 10.36
N LEU A 431 14.76 4.08 10.58
CA LEU A 431 15.36 4.94 11.61
C LEU A 431 15.02 4.50 13.04
N GLY A 432 13.75 4.16 13.31
CA GLY A 432 13.31 3.94 14.69
C GLY A 432 13.90 2.68 15.32
N ASN A 433 14.25 1.65 14.53
CA ASN A 433 14.98 0.50 15.05
C ASN A 433 16.37 0.89 15.58
N ILE A 434 17.05 1.85 14.95
CA ILE A 434 18.37 2.32 15.39
C ILE A 434 18.26 3.13 16.66
N LEU A 435 17.25 3.99 16.77
CA LEU A 435 16.96 4.71 18.02
C LEU A 435 16.72 3.74 19.18
N HIS A 436 16.00 2.64 18.91
CA HIS A 436 15.81 1.58 19.89
C HIS A 436 17.12 0.88 20.25
N GLU A 437 17.90 0.41 19.26
CA GLU A 437 19.21 -0.20 19.49
C GLU A 437 20.16 0.73 20.25
N TRP A 438 20.14 2.03 19.95
CA TRP A 438 20.93 3.04 20.64
C TRP A 438 20.52 3.16 22.11
N ASN A 439 19.22 3.22 22.41
CA ASN A 439 18.73 3.24 23.78
C ASN A 439 19.12 1.95 24.53
N VAL A 440 18.94 0.78 23.91
CA VAL A 440 19.32 -0.50 24.51
C VAL A 440 20.83 -0.54 24.81
N ASN A 441 21.67 -0.15 23.84
CA ASN A 441 23.12 -0.09 24.03
C ASN A 441 23.51 0.94 25.10
N ARG A 442 22.80 2.07 25.19
CA ARG A 442 23.00 3.06 26.26
C ARG A 442 22.69 2.45 27.62
N PHE A 443 21.56 1.76 27.78
CA PHE A 443 21.23 1.08 29.03
C PHE A 443 22.21 -0.04 29.37
N LYS A 444 22.62 -0.84 28.37
CA LYS A 444 23.64 -1.88 28.54
C LYS A 444 24.98 -1.29 28.99
N ASN A 445 25.39 -0.17 28.40
CA ASN A 445 26.62 0.53 28.79
C ASN A 445 26.49 1.17 30.18
N ILE A 446 25.31 1.69 30.56
CA ILE A 446 25.07 2.19 31.92
C ILE A 446 25.19 1.05 32.93
N ILE A 447 24.60 -0.12 32.64
CA ILE A 447 24.68 -1.31 33.50
C ILE A 447 26.12 -1.82 33.59
N ASN A 448 26.83 -1.91 32.46
CA ASN A 448 28.23 -2.34 32.44
C ASN A 448 29.13 -1.36 33.20
N ASN A 449 28.99 -0.04 33.00
CA ASN A 449 29.74 0.95 33.76
C ASN A 449 29.39 0.90 35.25
N LYS A 450 28.13 0.62 35.60
CA LYS A 450 27.72 0.45 37.00
C LYS A 450 28.35 -0.80 37.62
N ASN A 451 28.40 -1.91 36.89
CA ASN A 451 29.08 -3.14 37.29
C ASN A 451 30.61 -2.97 37.37
N GLU A 452 31.21 -2.17 36.49
CA GLU A 452 32.62 -1.78 36.58
C GLU A 452 32.89 -0.89 37.80
N THR A 453 32.01 0.09 38.09
CA THR A 453 32.15 0.87 39.33
C THR A 453 31.93 0.01 40.57
N GLU A 454 30.99 -0.93 40.57
CA GLU A 454 30.79 -1.87 41.69
C GLU A 454 31.94 -2.87 41.82
N SER A 455 32.58 -3.29 40.73
CA SER A 455 33.76 -4.14 40.77
C SER A 455 34.98 -3.38 41.26
N ILE A 456 35.19 -2.14 40.84
CA ILE A 456 36.25 -1.25 41.35
C ILE A 456 36.02 -0.96 42.84
N ILE A 457 34.79 -0.65 43.25
CA ILE A 457 34.44 -0.46 44.67
C ILE A 457 34.67 -1.75 45.45
N LYS A 458 34.31 -2.93 44.93
CA LYS A 458 34.62 -4.22 45.57
C LYS A 458 36.13 -4.50 45.65
N ILE A 459 36.91 -4.12 44.64
CA ILE A 459 38.37 -4.29 44.63
C ILE A 459 38.99 -3.36 45.68
N TYR A 460 38.58 -2.09 45.75
CA TYR A 460 39.04 -1.15 46.76
C TYR A 460 38.55 -1.53 48.17
N ALA A 461 37.30 -1.97 48.31
CA ALA A 461 36.75 -2.46 49.56
C ALA A 461 37.46 -3.74 50.02
N ASN A 462 37.77 -4.69 49.14
CA ASN A 462 38.55 -5.88 49.47
C ASN A 462 40.02 -5.54 49.76
N LYS A 463 40.59 -4.51 49.13
CA LYS A 463 41.93 -4.02 49.46
C LYS A 463 41.95 -3.38 50.86
N LEU A 464 40.91 -2.62 51.20
CA LEU A 464 40.65 -2.07 52.54
C LEU A 464 40.38 -3.18 53.57
N LEU A 465 39.54 -4.17 53.24
CA LEU A 465 39.21 -5.30 54.09
C LEU A 465 40.42 -6.20 54.33
N ASN A 466 41.28 -6.39 53.32
CA ASN A 466 42.54 -7.12 53.49
C ASN A 466 43.56 -6.32 54.32
N SER A 467 43.61 -4.98 54.20
CA SER A 467 44.43 -4.17 55.11
C SER A 467 43.90 -4.16 56.55
N ILE A 468 42.57 -4.23 56.75
CA ILE A 468 41.93 -4.34 58.06
C ILE A 468 42.10 -5.75 58.64
N ASN A 469 42.00 -6.80 57.81
CA ASN A 469 42.22 -8.19 58.21
C ASN A 469 43.69 -8.49 58.55
N LEU A 470 44.65 -7.78 57.93
CA LEU A 470 46.06 -7.83 58.32
C LEU A 470 46.31 -7.20 59.70
N ILE A 471 45.51 -6.20 60.09
CA ILE A 471 45.54 -5.61 61.44
C ILE A 471 44.82 -6.52 62.45
N PHE A 472 43.73 -7.18 62.04
CA PHE A 472 42.96 -8.08 62.90
C PHE A 472 43.61 -9.47 63.10
N TYR A 473 44.48 -9.94 62.20
CA TYR A 473 45.15 -11.24 62.35
C TYR A 473 46.21 -11.27 63.47
N LYS A 474 46.48 -10.13 64.12
CA LYS A 474 47.37 -10.03 65.28
C LYS A 474 46.62 -10.03 66.62
N PHE A 475 45.28 -10.06 66.61
CA PHE A 475 44.46 -10.09 67.81
C PHE A 475 43.51 -11.30 67.76
N THR A 476 43.56 -12.11 68.82
CA THR A 476 42.68 -13.24 69.14
C THR A 476 43.07 -14.60 68.55
N ASN A 477 44.15 -15.15 69.12
CA ASN A 477 44.13 -16.54 69.55
C ASN A 477 43.12 -16.72 70.69
N TYR A 478 42.64 -17.96 70.83
CA TYR A 478 41.94 -18.57 71.97
C TYR A 478 40.40 -18.74 71.89
N LEU A 479 40.04 -20.02 71.71
CA LEU A 479 39.11 -20.81 72.54
C LEU A 479 37.82 -21.36 71.87
N LEU A 480 37.91 -22.65 71.52
CA LEU A 480 36.97 -23.78 71.71
C LEU A 480 35.44 -23.57 71.60
N LEU A 481 34.76 -24.39 70.77
CA LEU A 481 34.15 -25.69 71.17
C LEU A 481 33.28 -26.29 70.04
N THR A 482 33.80 -27.38 69.46
CA THR A 482 33.16 -28.70 69.22
C THR A 482 31.84 -28.81 68.42
N LYS A 483 31.79 -29.46 67.25
CA LYS A 483 31.84 -30.92 66.92
C LYS A 483 30.51 -31.68 67.14
N LEU A 484 30.23 -32.55 66.16
CA LEU A 484 29.39 -33.78 66.15
C LEU A 484 28.03 -33.65 65.43
N LYS A 485 27.66 -34.54 64.51
CA LYS A 485 28.34 -35.68 63.89
C LYS A 485 27.48 -36.15 62.72
N ASN A 486 28.14 -36.56 61.66
CA ASN A 486 27.66 -37.38 60.55
C ASN A 486 26.74 -38.54 60.97
N LEU A 487 25.98 -39.06 59.98
CA LEU A 487 25.71 -40.49 59.61
C LEU A 487 24.28 -40.52 59.01
N ILE A 488 23.92 -41.14 57.88
CA ILE A 488 24.56 -42.01 56.88
C ILE A 488 23.63 -42.02 55.64
N SER A 489 24.24 -42.28 54.49
CA SER A 489 23.68 -42.57 53.18
C SER A 489 23.13 -44.00 52.99
N ASP A 490 22.11 -44.10 52.14
CA ASP A 490 21.81 -45.15 51.14
C ASP A 490 21.28 -46.56 51.54
N TYR A 491 20.36 -47.04 50.68
CA TYR A 491 20.36 -48.32 49.91
C TYR A 491 18.99 -49.09 49.84
N ILE A 492 18.53 -49.32 48.58
CA ILE A 492 17.83 -50.52 48.02
C ILE A 492 16.26 -50.67 48.08
N SER A 493 15.59 -50.47 46.92
CA SER A 493 14.82 -51.45 46.09
C SER A 493 13.30 -51.54 46.38
N VAL A 494 12.33 -51.83 45.50
CA VAL A 494 12.21 -52.66 44.28
C VAL A 494 11.15 -52.07 43.33
N ASN A 495 11.28 -52.39 42.04
CA ASN A 495 10.45 -51.99 40.91
C ASN A 495 9.46 -53.11 40.51
N LYS A 496 8.22 -52.82 40.08
CA LYS A 496 7.56 -53.37 38.84
C LYS A 496 6.03 -53.15 38.70
N LYS A 497 5.68 -52.65 37.51
CA LYS A 497 4.57 -52.94 36.56
C LYS A 497 3.13 -52.50 36.92
N PHE A 498 2.42 -51.68 36.14
CA PHE A 498 1.96 -51.71 34.72
C PHE A 498 0.72 -52.59 34.43
N ILE A 499 -0.42 -51.90 34.23
CA ILE A 499 -1.61 -52.16 33.38
C ILE A 499 -2.55 -53.34 33.68
N SER A 500 -3.82 -52.99 33.94
CA SER A 500 -5.08 -53.42 33.27
C SER A 500 -6.25 -53.00 34.19
N TYR A 501 -7.51 -52.75 33.85
CA TYR A 501 -8.32 -52.75 32.63
C TYR A 501 -9.64 -52.05 33.03
N SER A 502 -10.26 -51.38 32.07
CA SER A 502 -11.70 -51.11 31.92
C SER A 502 -12.70 -51.64 32.96
N VAL A 503 -13.68 -50.83 33.36
CA VAL A 503 -15.10 -50.96 32.93
C VAL A 503 -16.02 -50.04 33.74
N ASN A 504 -16.78 -49.23 33.00
CA ASN A 504 -18.03 -48.60 33.40
C ASN A 504 -19.06 -49.59 33.97
N LYS A 505 -19.61 -49.30 35.16
CA LYS A 505 -21.03 -49.50 35.48
C LYS A 505 -21.24 -49.13 36.95
N ILE A 506 -21.99 -48.06 37.23
CA ILE A 506 -23.05 -48.04 38.28
C ILE A 506 -23.65 -46.65 38.51
N ILE A 507 -23.04 -45.53 38.13
CA ILE A 507 -23.67 -44.21 38.40
C ILE A 507 -24.23 -43.59 37.12
N ARG A 508 -25.17 -44.35 36.55
CA ARG A 508 -26.15 -43.90 35.54
C ARG A 508 -27.55 -44.26 36.05
N PHE A 509 -27.85 -43.87 37.30
CA PHE A 509 -29.11 -44.22 37.96
C PHE A 509 -29.91 -43.02 38.50
N ILE A 510 -29.52 -41.78 38.22
CA ILE A 510 -30.35 -40.62 38.57
C ILE A 510 -30.39 -39.71 37.35
N TYR A 511 -31.43 -39.92 36.53
CA TYR A 511 -32.21 -38.92 35.78
C TYR A 511 -32.86 -39.56 34.54
N LYS A 512 -33.97 -40.26 34.81
CA LYS A 512 -35.13 -40.52 33.94
C LYS A 512 -36.32 -40.39 34.90
N ASN A 513 -37.44 -39.73 34.63
CA ASN A 513 -38.20 -39.43 33.43
C ASN A 513 -39.11 -38.24 33.77
N SER A 514 -39.47 -37.41 32.77
CA SER A 514 -40.87 -37.07 32.44
C SER A 514 -40.91 -36.01 31.34
N ILE A 515 -41.27 -36.42 30.13
CA ILE A 515 -42.45 -35.94 29.39
C ILE A 515 -42.39 -36.52 27.97
N SER A 516 -43.50 -37.13 27.60
CA SER A 516 -43.73 -37.97 26.44
C SER A 516 -44.51 -37.24 25.34
N LYS A 517 -44.30 -37.69 24.09
CA LYS A 517 -45.27 -37.76 22.96
C LYS A 517 -45.75 -36.40 22.39
N ILE A 518 -45.92 -36.14 21.10
CA ILE A 518 -45.98 -36.86 19.82
C ILE A 518 -45.75 -35.80 18.72
N SER A 519 -44.99 -36.11 17.66
CA SER A 519 -45.39 -35.76 16.30
C SER A 519 -44.52 -36.49 15.28
N PHE A 520 -45.21 -37.15 14.36
CA PHE A 520 -44.68 -37.68 13.11
C PHE A 520 -43.90 -36.59 12.37
N ASN A 521 -42.67 -36.87 11.95
CA ASN A 521 -42.35 -36.66 10.54
C ASN A 521 -41.14 -37.46 10.06
N ARG A 522 -41.35 -38.04 8.89
CA ARG A 522 -40.45 -38.80 8.02
C ARG A 522 -38.96 -38.51 8.25
N LYS A 523 -38.19 -39.59 8.46
CA LYS A 523 -36.75 -39.63 8.15
C LYS A 523 -36.54 -39.28 6.68
N ILE A 524 -36.40 -37.99 6.40
CA ILE A 524 -35.73 -37.54 5.19
C ILE A 524 -34.25 -37.76 5.45
N ASN A 525 -33.75 -38.90 4.97
CA ASN A 525 -32.32 -39.11 4.75
C ASN A 525 -31.87 -38.17 3.61
N LYS A 526 -31.82 -36.86 3.88
CA LYS A 526 -31.03 -35.94 3.06
C LYS A 526 -29.58 -36.20 3.43
N LYS A 527 -28.96 -37.17 2.74
CA LYS A 527 -27.52 -37.04 2.42
C LYS A 527 -27.40 -35.72 1.69
N LYS A 528 -27.21 -34.61 2.42
CA LYS A 528 -26.67 -33.39 1.83
C LYS A 528 -25.33 -33.83 1.29
N ILE A 529 -25.20 -33.91 -0.03
CA ILE A 529 -23.92 -34.00 -0.72
C ILE A 529 -23.21 -32.69 -0.36
N SER A 530 -22.53 -32.65 0.78
CA SER A 530 -21.63 -31.56 1.09
C SER A 530 -20.44 -31.77 0.15
N ILE A 531 -20.48 -31.11 -1.01
CA ILE A 531 -19.34 -31.04 -1.92
C ILE A 531 -18.19 -30.46 -1.09
N ASN A 532 -17.27 -31.31 -0.65
CA ASN A 532 -16.14 -30.84 0.14
C ASN A 532 -15.20 -30.10 -0.82
N LYS A 533 -15.24 -28.76 -0.76
CA LYS A 533 -14.47 -27.86 -1.66
C LYS A 533 -12.96 -28.04 -1.52
N GLU A 534 -12.51 -28.60 -0.39
CA GLU A 534 -11.10 -28.90 -0.12
C GLU A 534 -10.64 -30.22 -0.74
N SER A 535 -11.55 -31.02 -1.32
CA SER A 535 -11.20 -32.21 -2.10
C SER A 535 -10.95 -31.86 -3.57
N ASN A 536 -10.02 -32.57 -4.23
CA ASN A 536 -9.71 -32.28 -5.64
C ASN A 536 -10.93 -32.42 -6.56
N ARG A 537 -11.70 -33.52 -6.44
CA ARG A 537 -12.94 -33.73 -7.21
C ARG A 537 -14.01 -32.69 -6.89
N GLY A 538 -14.24 -32.40 -5.61
CA GLY A 538 -15.23 -31.40 -5.19
C GLY A 538 -14.90 -29.99 -5.66
N SER A 539 -13.61 -29.62 -5.66
CA SER A 539 -13.11 -28.35 -6.19
C SER A 539 -13.39 -28.18 -7.70
N TRP A 540 -13.20 -29.23 -8.51
CA TRP A 540 -13.50 -29.19 -9.95
C TRP A 540 -15.00 -29.10 -10.25
N ILE A 541 -15.83 -29.85 -9.51
CA ILE A 541 -17.30 -29.76 -9.65
C ILE A 541 -17.78 -28.36 -9.30
N PHE A 542 -17.30 -27.79 -8.17
CA PHE A 542 -17.68 -26.45 -7.75
C PHE A 542 -17.21 -25.38 -8.74
N PHE A 543 -16.01 -25.52 -9.30
CA PHE A 543 -15.51 -24.67 -10.39
C PHE A 543 -16.44 -24.74 -11.61
N GLY A 544 -16.84 -25.95 -12.05
CA GLY A 544 -17.75 -26.13 -13.19
C GLY A 544 -19.12 -25.48 -12.97
N ILE A 545 -19.70 -25.63 -11.77
CA ILE A 545 -20.98 -24.99 -11.41
C ILE A 545 -20.87 -23.47 -11.45
N LEU A 546 -19.82 -22.89 -10.85
CA LEU A 546 -19.62 -21.44 -10.86
C LEU A 546 -19.38 -20.92 -12.27
N LEU A 547 -18.51 -21.57 -13.04
CA LEU A 547 -18.22 -21.20 -14.42
C LEU A 547 -19.50 -21.21 -15.27
N PHE A 548 -20.31 -22.27 -15.17
CA PHE A 548 -21.59 -22.35 -15.86
C PHE A 548 -22.53 -21.21 -15.46
N SER A 549 -22.66 -20.92 -14.15
CA SER A 549 -23.51 -19.83 -13.68
C SER A 549 -23.07 -18.46 -14.19
N LEU A 550 -21.76 -18.19 -14.27
CA LEU A 550 -21.21 -16.92 -14.75
C LEU A 550 -21.34 -16.77 -16.27
N ILE A 551 -21.18 -17.86 -17.02
CA ILE A 551 -21.47 -17.90 -18.46
C ILE A 551 -22.96 -17.63 -18.71
N LEU A 552 -23.85 -18.27 -17.95
CA LEU A 552 -25.29 -18.04 -18.06
C LEU A 552 -25.63 -16.56 -17.80
N ILE A 553 -25.06 -15.95 -16.75
CA ILE A 553 -25.24 -14.52 -16.45
C ILE A 553 -24.75 -13.66 -17.64
N THR A 554 -23.59 -13.97 -18.20
CA THR A 554 -23.02 -13.22 -19.33
C THR A 554 -23.90 -13.30 -20.58
N ILE A 555 -24.48 -14.47 -20.84
CA ILE A 555 -25.44 -14.67 -21.94
C ILE A 555 -26.73 -13.90 -21.66
N LEU A 556 -27.23 -13.88 -20.42
CA LEU A 556 -28.46 -13.18 -20.03
C LEU A 556 -28.34 -11.65 -19.94
N LEU A 557 -27.13 -11.07 -19.96
CA LEU A 557 -26.96 -9.61 -19.94
C LEU A 557 -27.73 -8.95 -21.10
N PRO A 558 -28.60 -7.97 -20.87
CA PRO A 558 -29.38 -7.37 -21.94
C PRO A 558 -28.49 -6.54 -22.87
N SER A 559 -28.86 -6.46 -24.15
CA SER A 559 -28.18 -5.66 -25.16
C SER A 559 -29.19 -5.15 -26.19
N VAL A 560 -28.89 -4.02 -26.83
CA VAL A 560 -29.80 -3.35 -27.77
C VAL A 560 -29.86 -4.10 -29.11
N SER A 561 -28.72 -4.58 -29.60
CA SER A 561 -28.63 -5.35 -30.84
C SER A 561 -27.73 -6.56 -30.67
N TYR A 562 -27.83 -7.50 -31.62
CA TYR A 562 -26.95 -8.66 -31.66
C TYR A 562 -25.47 -8.26 -31.84
N PHE A 563 -25.18 -7.22 -32.64
CA PHE A 563 -23.83 -6.68 -32.79
C PHE A 563 -23.27 -6.11 -31.48
N THR A 564 -24.05 -5.29 -30.75
CA THR A 564 -23.62 -4.77 -29.45
C THR A 564 -23.46 -5.88 -28.41
N LYS A 565 -24.26 -6.95 -28.51
CA LYS A 565 -24.14 -8.13 -27.66
C LYS A 565 -22.81 -8.85 -27.89
N VAL A 566 -22.44 -9.07 -29.14
CA VAL A 566 -21.14 -9.70 -29.50
C VAL A 566 -19.98 -8.83 -29.02
N MET A 567 -20.03 -7.51 -29.24
CA MET A 567 -19.04 -6.56 -28.72
C MET A 567 -18.90 -6.62 -27.19
N GLN A 568 -20.03 -6.65 -26.49
CA GLN A 568 -20.05 -6.71 -25.03
C GLN A 568 -19.46 -8.02 -24.51
N VAL A 569 -19.86 -9.16 -25.08
CA VAL A 569 -19.34 -10.48 -24.68
C VAL A 569 -17.85 -10.59 -25.00
N ALA A 570 -17.41 -10.13 -26.18
CA ALA A 570 -16.00 -10.10 -26.53
C ALA A 570 -15.20 -9.27 -25.52
N ARG A 571 -15.68 -8.07 -25.16
CA ARG A 571 -15.03 -7.21 -24.17
C ARG A 571 -14.97 -7.85 -22.78
N ILE A 572 -16.03 -8.55 -22.36
CA ILE A 572 -16.05 -9.33 -21.10
C ILE A 572 -14.96 -10.40 -21.11
N ILE A 573 -14.84 -11.15 -22.21
CA ILE A 573 -13.82 -12.21 -22.34
C ILE A 573 -12.41 -11.62 -22.37
N THR A 574 -12.19 -10.51 -23.07
CA THR A 574 -10.89 -9.83 -23.08
C THR A 574 -10.49 -9.36 -21.68
N LEU A 575 -11.40 -8.70 -20.95
CA LEU A 575 -11.17 -8.28 -19.57
C LEU A 575 -10.99 -9.48 -18.63
N LEU A 576 -11.73 -10.56 -18.82
CA LEU A 576 -11.55 -11.80 -18.07
C LEU A 576 -10.13 -12.37 -18.26
N GLY A 577 -9.61 -12.36 -19.49
CA GLY A 577 -8.23 -12.77 -19.76
C GLY A 577 -7.22 -11.87 -19.05
N ILE A 578 -7.36 -10.55 -19.18
CA ILE A 578 -6.50 -9.55 -18.52
C ILE A 578 -6.50 -9.75 -16.99
N PHE A 579 -7.68 -9.75 -16.36
CA PHE A 579 -7.82 -9.90 -14.91
C PHE A 579 -7.35 -11.27 -14.43
N SER A 580 -7.52 -12.34 -15.23
CA SER A 580 -7.02 -13.67 -14.90
C SER A 580 -5.49 -13.71 -14.90
N LEU A 581 -4.83 -13.13 -15.92
CA LEU A 581 -3.36 -13.04 -15.97
C LEU A 581 -2.79 -12.24 -14.80
N LEU A 582 -3.39 -11.07 -14.51
CA LEU A 582 -2.98 -10.26 -13.36
C LEU A 582 -3.21 -10.98 -12.02
N SER A 583 -4.31 -11.73 -11.91
CA SER A 583 -4.59 -12.57 -10.73
C SER A 583 -3.63 -13.77 -10.63
N PHE A 584 -3.24 -14.39 -11.74
CA PHE A 584 -2.22 -15.44 -11.77
C PHE A 584 -0.85 -14.91 -11.34
N SER A 585 -0.47 -13.72 -11.80
CA SER A 585 0.73 -13.02 -11.34
C SER A 585 0.71 -12.83 -9.81
N LEU A 586 -0.39 -12.29 -9.26
CA LEU A 586 -0.57 -12.18 -7.81
C LEU A 586 -0.58 -13.53 -7.11
N ASN A 587 -1.09 -14.58 -7.75
CA ASN A 587 -1.08 -15.92 -7.18
C ASN A 587 0.33 -16.49 -7.04
N ILE A 588 1.23 -16.17 -7.96
CA ILE A 588 2.64 -16.55 -7.85
C ILE A 588 3.31 -15.77 -6.71
N HIS A 589 3.15 -14.45 -6.68
CA HIS A 589 3.78 -13.62 -5.64
C HIS A 589 3.18 -13.86 -4.25
N SER A 590 1.90 -13.57 -4.09
CA SER A 590 1.21 -13.54 -2.79
C SER A 590 0.55 -14.86 -2.44
N GLY A 591 0.07 -15.60 -3.43
CA GLY A 591 -0.55 -16.91 -3.20
C GLY A 591 0.46 -17.97 -2.85
N LEU A 592 1.58 -18.07 -3.57
CA LEU A 592 2.48 -19.22 -3.52
C LEU A 592 3.78 -18.94 -2.79
N THR A 593 4.46 -17.82 -3.06
CA THR A 593 5.64 -17.42 -2.29
C THR A 593 5.32 -16.71 -0.98
N GLY A 594 4.07 -16.33 -0.79
CA GLY A 594 3.67 -15.56 0.38
C GLY A 594 4.35 -14.20 0.44
N MET A 595 4.51 -13.50 -0.70
CA MET A 595 4.96 -12.10 -0.79
C MET A 595 3.80 -11.20 -1.20
N THR A 596 3.33 -10.32 -0.31
CA THR A 596 2.15 -9.46 -0.55
C THR A 596 2.47 -8.32 -1.51
N ASN A 597 2.17 -8.50 -2.80
CA ASN A 597 2.48 -7.54 -3.85
C ASN A 597 1.25 -6.69 -4.21
N PHE A 598 1.16 -5.47 -3.70
CA PHE A 598 0.12 -4.53 -4.13
C PHE A 598 0.50 -3.75 -5.39
N GLY A 599 1.73 -3.87 -5.89
CA GLY A 599 2.18 -3.20 -7.10
C GLY A 599 2.07 -4.03 -8.38
N VAL A 600 1.16 -5.01 -8.50
CA VAL A 600 1.05 -5.79 -9.76
C VAL A 600 0.78 -4.89 -10.98
N ILE A 601 0.08 -3.76 -10.76
CA ILE A 601 -0.19 -2.78 -11.81
C ILE A 601 1.07 -2.10 -12.34
N PHE A 602 2.15 -2.02 -11.55
CA PHE A 602 3.43 -1.49 -12.01
C PHE A 602 3.99 -2.33 -13.15
N PHE A 603 3.99 -3.66 -13.00
CA PHE A 603 4.46 -4.59 -14.03
C PHE A 603 3.54 -4.61 -15.25
N ALA A 604 2.22 -4.55 -15.02
CA ALA A 604 1.26 -4.40 -16.11
C ALA A 604 1.46 -3.07 -16.87
N GLY A 605 1.73 -1.98 -16.15
CA GLY A 605 1.99 -0.68 -16.74
C GLY A 605 3.28 -0.64 -17.53
N ILE A 606 4.36 -1.29 -17.07
CA ILE A 606 5.57 -1.49 -17.86
C ILE A 606 5.20 -2.20 -19.18
N GLY A 607 4.44 -3.30 -19.12
CA GLY A 607 3.97 -4.01 -20.31
C GLY A 607 3.23 -3.10 -21.30
N ALA A 608 2.23 -2.37 -20.80
CA ALA A 608 1.44 -1.43 -21.60
C ALA A 608 2.31 -0.33 -22.22
N VAL A 609 3.11 0.35 -21.40
CA VAL A 609 3.93 1.51 -21.82
C VAL A 609 4.97 1.12 -22.86
N PHE A 610 5.71 0.02 -22.66
CA PHE A 610 6.73 -0.42 -23.61
C PHE A 610 6.09 -0.86 -24.93
N VAL A 611 4.98 -1.61 -24.91
CA VAL A 611 4.29 -1.95 -26.17
C VAL A 611 3.76 -0.71 -26.86
N GLY A 612 3.15 0.22 -26.13
CA GLY A 612 2.63 1.46 -26.70
C GLY A 612 3.70 2.33 -27.35
N ILE A 613 4.82 2.59 -26.66
CA ILE A 613 5.89 3.46 -27.17
C ILE A 613 6.66 2.79 -28.31
N LEU A 614 7.00 1.50 -28.17
CA LEU A 614 7.81 0.83 -29.18
C LEU A 614 7.02 0.62 -30.48
N SER A 615 5.73 0.30 -30.39
CA SER A 615 4.87 0.10 -31.58
C SER A 615 4.16 1.36 -32.07
N ALA A 616 4.35 2.51 -31.41
CA ALA A 616 3.91 3.79 -31.94
C ALA A 616 4.75 4.20 -33.16
N PRO A 617 4.16 4.82 -34.19
CA PRO A 617 4.88 5.33 -35.34
C PRO A 617 5.94 6.38 -34.94
N ILE A 618 7.04 6.41 -35.70
CA ILE A 618 8.15 7.37 -35.51
C ILE A 618 7.65 8.82 -35.66
N ALA A 619 6.71 9.06 -36.58
CA ALA A 619 6.07 10.35 -36.77
C ALA A 619 5.32 10.88 -35.52
N THR A 620 4.99 10.00 -34.58
CA THR A 620 4.28 10.31 -33.34
C THR A 620 5.14 10.11 -32.09
N ASN A 621 6.46 10.24 -32.21
CA ASN A 621 7.46 10.02 -31.14
C ASN A 621 7.56 8.56 -30.63
N GLY A 622 7.19 7.57 -31.46
CA GLY A 622 7.41 6.15 -31.17
C GLY A 622 8.64 5.56 -31.89
N TYR A 623 8.82 4.24 -31.79
CA TYR A 623 9.97 3.54 -32.41
C TYR A 623 9.60 2.68 -33.64
N GLY A 624 8.31 2.51 -33.95
CA GLY A 624 7.84 1.81 -35.15
C GLY A 624 8.05 0.29 -35.17
N TRP A 625 8.24 -0.36 -34.02
CA TRP A 625 8.38 -1.81 -33.92
C TRP A 625 7.04 -2.53 -34.17
N GLY A 626 7.09 -3.79 -34.62
CA GLY A 626 5.92 -4.64 -34.69
C GLY A 626 5.34 -4.91 -33.30
N ALA A 627 4.01 -5.03 -33.21
CA ALA A 627 3.31 -5.24 -31.95
C ALA A 627 3.78 -6.50 -31.19
N ILE A 628 4.17 -7.55 -31.91
CA ILE A 628 4.63 -8.83 -31.33
C ILE A 628 6.05 -8.70 -30.78
N GLU A 629 6.97 -8.09 -31.54
CA GLU A 629 8.35 -7.84 -31.09
C GLU A 629 8.35 -6.97 -29.84
N ALA A 630 7.57 -5.89 -29.86
CA ALA A 630 7.37 -5.01 -28.72
C ALA A 630 6.82 -5.77 -27.50
N THR A 631 5.92 -6.74 -27.70
CA THR A 631 5.37 -7.57 -26.62
C THR A 631 6.43 -8.45 -25.98
N PHE A 632 7.24 -9.16 -26.77
CA PHE A 632 8.32 -9.99 -26.23
C PHE A 632 9.32 -9.16 -25.44
N PHE A 633 9.71 -8.01 -25.98
CA PHE A 633 10.62 -7.09 -25.31
C PHE A 633 10.03 -6.56 -24.00
N ALA A 634 8.76 -6.14 -24.00
CA ALA A 634 8.08 -5.65 -22.81
C ALA A 634 7.99 -6.71 -21.69
N VAL A 635 7.75 -7.99 -22.04
CA VAL A 635 7.69 -9.10 -21.08
C VAL A 635 9.08 -9.40 -20.49
N ILE A 636 10.12 -9.39 -21.32
CA ILE A 636 11.50 -9.63 -20.87
C ILE A 636 11.94 -8.50 -19.93
N ILE A 637 11.71 -7.24 -20.32
CA ILE A 637 12.04 -6.08 -19.50
C ILE A 637 11.29 -6.11 -18.18
N ALA A 638 9.98 -6.38 -18.19
CA ALA A 638 9.21 -6.47 -16.96
C ALA A 638 9.74 -7.59 -16.04
N SER A 639 10.15 -8.72 -16.60
CA SER A 639 10.75 -9.84 -15.84
C SER A 639 12.10 -9.45 -15.23
N ILE A 640 12.96 -8.74 -15.98
CA ILE A 640 14.25 -8.22 -15.49
C ILE A 640 14.02 -7.20 -14.38
N ILE A 641 13.12 -6.25 -14.58
CA ILE A 641 12.76 -5.24 -13.58
C ILE A 641 12.20 -5.92 -12.32
N GLY A 642 11.32 -6.92 -12.48
CA GLY A 642 10.81 -7.73 -11.37
C GLY A 642 11.93 -8.45 -10.60
N TRP A 643 12.88 -9.04 -11.31
CA TRP A 643 14.04 -9.69 -10.69
C TRP A 643 14.93 -8.70 -9.92
N LEU A 644 15.22 -7.53 -10.50
CA LEU A 644 16.05 -6.48 -9.90
C LEU A 644 15.39 -5.90 -8.64
N ILE A 645 14.09 -5.62 -8.69
CA ILE A 645 13.33 -5.09 -7.55
C ILE A 645 13.29 -6.09 -6.39
N ALA A 646 13.30 -7.39 -6.67
CA ALA A 646 13.26 -8.39 -5.62
C ALA A 646 14.47 -8.31 -4.68
N TYR A 647 15.66 -7.97 -5.16
CA TYR A 647 16.88 -7.95 -4.33
C TYR A 647 16.74 -7.03 -3.10
N PRO A 648 16.31 -5.76 -3.25
CA PRO A 648 16.09 -4.91 -2.10
C PRO A 648 14.79 -5.18 -1.36
N THR A 649 13.73 -5.59 -2.06
CA THR A 649 12.41 -5.67 -1.43
C THR A 649 12.15 -7.02 -0.75
N ALA A 650 12.74 -8.12 -1.23
CA ALA A 650 12.53 -9.46 -0.66
C ALA A 650 13.15 -9.64 0.73
N ARG A 651 14.07 -8.75 1.12
CA ARG A 651 14.67 -8.68 2.47
C ARG A 651 13.80 -7.90 3.45
N LEU A 652 12.80 -7.19 2.95
CA LEU A 652 11.92 -6.39 3.79
C LEU A 652 10.84 -7.29 4.39
N ARG A 653 10.31 -6.87 5.54
CA ARG A 653 9.08 -7.44 6.07
C ARG A 653 7.98 -7.36 5.00
N MET A 654 7.11 -8.35 4.98
CA MET A 654 5.95 -8.44 4.10
C MET A 654 5.16 -7.13 3.91
N ASP A 655 4.90 -6.43 5.00
CA ASP A 655 4.17 -5.16 4.99
C ASP A 655 4.93 -4.05 4.24
N TYR A 656 6.26 -4.00 4.40
CA TYR A 656 7.13 -3.05 3.71
C TYR A 656 7.22 -3.37 2.22
N PHE A 657 7.33 -4.65 1.86
CA PHE A 657 7.27 -5.08 0.46
C PHE A 657 5.95 -4.63 -0.20
N ALA A 658 4.83 -4.78 0.52
CA ALA A 658 3.52 -4.37 0.05
C ALA A 658 3.45 -2.84 -0.20
N ILE A 659 3.98 -2.03 0.71
CA ILE A 659 4.02 -0.57 0.58
C ILE A 659 4.92 -0.11 -0.58
N VAL A 660 6.12 -0.68 -0.69
CA VAL A 660 7.08 -0.31 -1.74
C VAL A 660 6.51 -0.61 -3.12
N THR A 661 5.83 -1.75 -3.28
CA THR A 661 5.25 -2.14 -4.58
C THR A 661 4.10 -1.21 -5.01
N ILE A 662 3.24 -0.73 -4.10
CA ILE A 662 2.25 0.32 -4.43
C ILE A 662 2.94 1.60 -4.91
N SER A 663 3.99 1.98 -4.18
CA SER A 663 4.74 3.21 -4.46
C SER A 663 5.39 3.18 -5.84
N LEU A 664 5.89 2.02 -6.29
CA LEU A 664 6.43 1.86 -7.64
C LEU A 664 5.36 2.08 -8.73
N GLY A 665 4.14 1.59 -8.52
CA GLY A 665 3.02 1.85 -9.44
C GLY A 665 2.67 3.33 -9.52
N GLU A 666 2.71 4.03 -8.38
CA GLU A 666 2.47 5.47 -8.32
C GLU A 666 3.57 6.29 -8.99
N ILE A 667 4.84 5.91 -8.77
CA ILE A 667 5.98 6.52 -9.45
C ILE A 667 5.80 6.40 -10.96
N LEU A 668 5.48 5.21 -11.48
CA LEU A 668 5.28 5.01 -12.92
C LEU A 668 4.07 5.79 -13.45
N ARG A 669 2.98 5.89 -12.67
CA ARG A 669 1.81 6.69 -13.03
C ARG A 669 2.17 8.17 -13.19
N ILE A 670 2.90 8.74 -12.23
CA ILE A 670 3.34 10.13 -12.27
C ILE A 670 4.40 10.32 -13.36
N SER A 671 5.30 9.35 -13.60
CA SER A 671 6.21 9.38 -14.74
C SER A 671 5.48 9.51 -16.07
N LEU A 672 4.36 8.81 -16.28
CA LEU A 672 3.55 8.93 -17.50
C LEU A 672 2.90 10.32 -17.67
N GLN A 673 2.69 11.04 -16.57
CA GLN A 673 2.17 12.42 -16.59
C GLN A 673 3.32 13.43 -16.80
N ALA A 674 4.43 13.23 -16.11
CA ALA A 674 5.50 14.22 -15.99
C ALA A 674 6.59 14.10 -17.07
N GLU A 675 6.93 12.88 -17.54
CA GLU A 675 8.05 12.65 -18.45
C GLU A 675 7.62 12.69 -19.93
N PRO A 676 8.14 13.61 -20.74
CA PRO A 676 7.81 13.69 -22.16
C PRO A 676 8.21 12.45 -22.98
N LEU A 677 9.29 11.75 -22.60
CA LEU A 677 9.74 10.53 -23.29
C LEU A 677 8.72 9.38 -23.21
N LEU A 678 7.78 9.45 -22.28
CA LEU A 678 6.72 8.46 -22.12
C LEU A 678 5.43 8.86 -22.84
N ARG A 679 5.50 9.78 -23.81
CA ARG A 679 4.37 10.27 -24.60
C ARG A 679 4.59 9.95 -26.07
N ALA A 680 3.58 9.34 -26.70
CA ALA A 680 3.53 9.12 -28.14
C ALA A 680 2.09 9.18 -28.64
N GLY A 681 1.86 9.71 -29.84
CA GLY A 681 0.52 9.84 -30.43
C GLY A 681 0.21 11.22 -31.01
N THR A 682 -1.07 11.61 -31.01
CA THR A 682 -1.52 12.89 -31.61
C THR A 682 -1.00 14.11 -30.84
N VAL A 683 -0.69 15.20 -31.55
CA VAL A 683 -0.14 16.46 -31.00
C VAL A 683 -1.04 17.07 -29.90
N THR A 684 -2.34 16.76 -29.91
CA THR A 684 -3.31 17.21 -28.88
C THR A 684 -3.23 16.45 -27.56
N SER A 685 -2.60 15.27 -27.54
CA SER A 685 -2.52 14.43 -26.35
C SER A 685 -1.42 14.97 -25.42
N ALA A 686 -1.79 15.91 -24.55
CA ALA A 686 -0.87 16.46 -23.54
C ALA A 686 -0.33 15.41 -22.54
N MET A 687 -0.95 14.21 -22.47
CA MET A 687 -0.56 13.09 -21.60
C MET A 687 -0.81 11.74 -22.31
N GLY A 688 -0.07 10.69 -21.94
CA GLY A 688 -0.33 9.31 -22.36
C GLY A 688 0.23 8.89 -23.72
N ILE A 689 -0.13 7.66 -24.13
CA ILE A 689 0.35 7.01 -25.36
C ILE A 689 -0.85 6.56 -26.19
N SER A 690 -0.87 6.87 -27.49
CA SER A 690 -1.96 6.52 -28.42
C SER A 690 -1.42 6.25 -29.83
N ASN A 691 -2.31 5.84 -30.76
CA ASN A 691 -1.98 5.57 -32.17
C ASN A 691 -0.89 4.50 -32.41
N TYR A 692 -0.70 3.58 -31.48
CA TYR A 692 0.20 2.44 -31.66
C TYR A 692 -0.43 1.31 -32.47
N ILE A 693 0.43 0.51 -33.12
CA ILE A 693 0.01 -0.60 -33.97
C ILE A 693 -0.67 -1.68 -33.13
N LEU A 694 -1.85 -2.11 -33.57
CA LEU A 694 -2.61 -3.19 -32.94
C LEU A 694 -2.25 -4.52 -33.62
N PRO A 695 -2.02 -5.60 -32.85
CA PRO A 695 -1.54 -6.87 -33.39
C PRO A 695 -2.58 -7.49 -34.33
N PHE A 696 -2.13 -7.96 -35.49
CA PHE A 696 -2.96 -8.63 -36.48
C PHE A 696 -4.18 -7.82 -36.97
N LYS A 697 -4.23 -6.50 -36.75
CA LYS A 697 -5.39 -5.68 -37.14
C LYS A 697 -5.57 -5.62 -38.66
N GLU A 698 -4.48 -5.50 -39.41
CA GLU A 698 -4.53 -5.50 -40.88
C GLU A 698 -4.98 -6.85 -41.42
N TRP A 699 -4.42 -7.94 -40.89
CA TRP A 699 -4.85 -9.31 -41.20
C TRP A 699 -6.32 -9.58 -40.85
N TRP A 700 -6.82 -9.04 -39.74
CA TRP A 700 -8.23 -9.15 -39.37
C TRP A 700 -9.14 -8.43 -40.38
N ASN A 701 -8.70 -7.26 -40.84
CA ASN A 701 -9.45 -6.43 -41.78
C ASN A 701 -9.33 -6.91 -43.23
N SER A 702 -8.40 -7.80 -43.58
CA SER A 702 -8.20 -8.31 -44.95
C SER A 702 -9.23 -9.36 -45.40
N GLY A 703 -10.47 -9.33 -44.86
CA GLY A 703 -11.59 -10.22 -45.21
C GLY A 703 -11.92 -11.32 -44.19
N PHE A 704 -11.04 -11.59 -43.22
CA PHE A 704 -11.33 -12.60 -42.18
C PHE A 704 -12.42 -12.14 -41.20
N SER A 705 -12.46 -10.85 -40.89
CA SER A 705 -13.52 -10.24 -40.09
C SER A 705 -14.91 -10.40 -40.72
N GLU A 706 -15.03 -10.28 -42.04
CA GLU A 706 -16.28 -10.51 -42.77
C GLU A 706 -16.70 -11.98 -42.70
N SER A 707 -15.75 -12.90 -42.90
CA SER A 707 -16.01 -14.33 -42.81
C SER A 707 -16.54 -14.74 -41.43
N ILE A 708 -15.90 -14.27 -40.36
CA ILE A 708 -16.37 -14.53 -38.98
C ILE A 708 -17.69 -13.81 -38.70
N GLY A 709 -17.86 -12.59 -39.23
CA GLY A 709 -19.12 -11.85 -39.14
C GLY A 709 -20.29 -12.68 -39.67
N ASN A 710 -20.13 -13.24 -40.87
CA ASN A 710 -21.14 -14.08 -41.50
C ASN A 710 -21.40 -15.38 -40.72
N ILE A 711 -20.36 -16.03 -40.18
CA ILE A 711 -20.51 -17.26 -39.38
C ILE A 711 -21.34 -17.01 -38.11
N ILE A 712 -21.12 -15.87 -37.45
CA ILE A 712 -21.80 -15.51 -36.21
C ILE A 712 -23.17 -14.85 -36.51
N GLY A 713 -23.47 -14.53 -37.77
CA GLY A 713 -24.73 -13.89 -38.17
C GLY A 713 -24.77 -12.38 -37.92
N LEU A 714 -23.61 -11.71 -37.99
CA LEU A 714 -23.51 -10.25 -37.90
C LEU A 714 -23.87 -9.59 -39.25
N PRO A 715 -24.53 -8.42 -39.24
CA PRO A 715 -24.86 -7.67 -40.46
C PRO A 715 -23.63 -7.00 -41.13
N GLY A 716 -22.43 -7.16 -40.57
CA GLY A 716 -21.19 -6.53 -41.04
C GLY A 716 -19.97 -7.24 -40.47
N PRO A 717 -18.75 -6.72 -40.72
CA PRO A 717 -17.51 -7.37 -40.30
C PRO A 717 -17.44 -7.51 -38.78
N ALA A 718 -16.89 -8.64 -38.33
CA ALA A 718 -16.69 -8.90 -36.92
C ALA A 718 -15.72 -7.87 -36.31
N PRO A 719 -16.05 -7.33 -35.13
CA PRO A 719 -15.24 -6.29 -34.51
C PRO A 719 -13.90 -6.84 -34.02
N TYR A 720 -12.85 -6.02 -34.08
CA TYR A 720 -11.49 -6.39 -33.65
C TYR A 720 -11.41 -6.87 -32.18
N VAL A 721 -12.30 -6.39 -31.30
CA VAL A 721 -12.37 -6.83 -29.90
C VAL A 721 -12.65 -8.34 -29.81
N LEU A 722 -13.34 -8.93 -30.78
CA LEU A 722 -13.56 -10.37 -30.85
C LEU A 722 -12.25 -11.15 -31.06
N LEU A 723 -11.36 -10.67 -31.94
CA LEU A 723 -10.03 -11.23 -32.10
C LEU A 723 -9.22 -11.12 -30.81
N LEU A 724 -9.25 -9.95 -30.16
CA LEU A 724 -8.60 -9.76 -28.86
C LEU A 724 -9.16 -10.70 -27.79
N ALA A 725 -10.47 -10.98 -27.79
CA ALA A 725 -11.06 -11.95 -26.88
C ALA A 725 -10.48 -13.36 -27.09
N ILE A 726 -10.39 -13.83 -28.34
CA ILE A 726 -9.80 -15.13 -28.69
C ILE A 726 -8.32 -15.20 -28.29
N LEU A 727 -7.55 -14.14 -28.58
CA LEU A 727 -6.15 -14.04 -28.18
C LEU A 727 -5.99 -14.04 -26.65
N SER A 728 -6.82 -13.28 -25.94
CA SER A 728 -6.72 -13.19 -24.47
C SER A 728 -7.02 -14.52 -23.77
N ILE A 729 -8.03 -15.26 -24.24
CA ILE A 729 -8.43 -16.52 -23.58
C ILE A 729 -7.44 -17.64 -23.90
N SER A 730 -6.95 -17.69 -25.15
CA SER A 730 -5.91 -18.66 -25.53
C SER A 730 -4.62 -18.41 -24.74
N LEU A 731 -4.20 -17.15 -24.61
CA LEU A 731 -3.04 -16.79 -23.80
C LEU A 731 -3.24 -17.08 -22.30
N THR A 732 -4.46 -16.86 -21.78
CA THR A 732 -4.80 -17.21 -20.39
C THR A 732 -4.73 -18.71 -20.13
N ILE A 733 -5.24 -19.53 -21.05
CA ILE A 733 -5.19 -21.00 -20.97
C ILE A 733 -3.74 -21.48 -21.05
N LEU A 734 -2.96 -20.93 -21.98
CA LEU A 734 -1.55 -21.26 -22.15
C LEU A 734 -0.75 -20.92 -20.88
N VAL A 735 -0.92 -19.71 -20.34
CA VAL A 735 -0.25 -19.28 -19.11
C VAL A 735 -0.69 -20.14 -17.92
N TRP A 736 -1.98 -20.44 -17.78
CA TRP A 736 -2.46 -21.36 -16.74
C TRP A 736 -1.80 -22.74 -16.87
N TRP A 737 -1.73 -23.30 -18.08
CA TRP A 737 -1.07 -24.58 -18.30
C TRP A 737 0.41 -24.56 -17.89
N ILE A 738 1.18 -23.55 -18.33
CA ILE A 738 2.59 -23.36 -17.95
C ILE A 738 2.74 -23.24 -16.43
N ILE A 739 1.94 -22.40 -15.77
CA ILE A 739 2.00 -22.24 -14.32
C ILE A 739 1.69 -23.57 -13.64
N SER A 740 0.70 -24.33 -14.12
CA SER A 740 0.34 -25.62 -13.50
C SER A 740 1.50 -26.62 -13.51
N ILE A 741 2.28 -26.65 -14.60
CA ILE A 741 3.51 -27.44 -14.69
C ILE A 741 4.53 -26.95 -13.64
N ILE A 742 4.78 -25.65 -13.60
CA ILE A 742 5.72 -25.01 -12.68
C ILE A 742 5.34 -25.27 -11.21
N LEU A 743 4.06 -25.24 -10.85
CA LEU A 743 3.60 -25.50 -9.48
C LEU A 743 3.68 -26.96 -9.07
N SER A 744 3.60 -27.88 -10.03
CA SER A 744 3.81 -29.31 -9.78
C SER A 744 5.29 -29.69 -9.63
N SER A 745 6.19 -28.82 -10.12
CA SER A 745 7.64 -29.01 -10.10
C SER A 745 8.24 -28.89 -8.68
N PRO A 746 9.51 -29.33 -8.47
CA PRO A 746 10.22 -29.12 -7.22
C PRO A 746 10.29 -27.65 -6.80
N TRP A 747 10.45 -26.73 -7.75
CA TRP A 747 10.51 -25.30 -7.45
C TRP A 747 9.20 -24.80 -6.85
N GLY A 748 8.05 -25.23 -7.39
CA GLY A 748 6.74 -24.93 -6.82
C GLY A 748 6.57 -25.38 -5.37
N ARG A 749 7.17 -26.52 -4.98
CA ARG A 749 7.17 -26.99 -3.59
C ARG A 749 8.03 -26.12 -2.67
N ILE A 750 9.19 -25.65 -3.17
CA ILE A 750 10.06 -24.72 -2.44
C ILE A 750 9.36 -23.37 -2.23
N LEU A 751 8.64 -22.85 -3.22
CA LEU A 751 7.89 -21.61 -3.06
C LEU A 751 6.85 -21.73 -1.94
N LYS A 752 6.15 -22.88 -1.89
CA LYS A 752 5.18 -23.15 -0.81
C LYS A 752 5.86 -23.29 0.55
N SER A 753 7.03 -23.94 0.66
CA SER A 753 7.74 -24.01 1.94
C SER A 753 8.17 -22.62 2.41
N ILE A 754 8.64 -21.75 1.51
CA ILE A 754 8.98 -20.35 1.82
C ILE A 754 7.76 -19.58 2.35
N ARG A 755 6.57 -19.81 1.77
CA ARG A 755 5.33 -19.15 2.21
C ARG A 755 4.91 -19.59 3.62
N GLU A 756 5.00 -20.88 3.92
CA GLU A 756 4.60 -21.41 5.22
C GLU A 756 5.60 -20.99 6.31
N ASP A 757 6.89 -21.19 6.07
CA ASP A 757 7.95 -20.78 6.99
C ASP A 757 9.26 -20.51 6.24
N GLU A 758 9.58 -19.21 6.17
CA GLU A 758 10.80 -18.73 5.54
C GLU A 758 12.05 -19.25 6.26
N GLU A 759 12.07 -19.24 7.59
CA GLU A 759 13.24 -19.65 8.36
C GLU A 759 13.50 -21.14 8.21
N VAL A 760 12.47 -21.99 8.26
CA VAL A 760 12.60 -23.44 8.04
C VAL A 760 13.13 -23.75 6.65
N SER A 761 12.62 -23.08 5.61
CA SER A 761 13.11 -23.28 4.24
C SER A 761 14.59 -22.88 4.09
N GLN A 762 15.04 -21.89 4.84
CA GLN A 762 16.44 -21.45 4.90
C GLN A 762 17.33 -22.52 5.53
N HIS A 763 16.90 -23.15 6.63
CA HIS A 763 17.63 -24.24 7.29
C HIS A 763 17.77 -25.50 6.41
N HIS A 764 16.83 -25.72 5.48
CA HIS A 764 16.94 -26.76 4.46
C HIS A 764 17.93 -26.44 3.31
N GLY A 765 18.63 -25.30 3.38
CA GLY A 765 19.67 -24.92 2.41
C GLY A 765 19.15 -24.18 1.18
N HIS A 766 17.87 -23.81 1.13
CA HIS A 766 17.32 -23.06 0.01
C HIS A 766 17.63 -21.57 0.12
N ASN A 767 18.14 -20.97 -0.96
CA ASN A 767 18.33 -19.53 -1.02
C ASN A 767 17.00 -18.83 -1.30
N ILE A 768 16.45 -18.19 -0.27
CA ILE A 768 15.11 -17.61 -0.34
C ILE A 768 15.07 -16.37 -1.22
N LEU A 769 16.14 -15.58 -1.21
CA LEU A 769 16.20 -14.36 -2.02
C LEU A 769 16.14 -14.70 -3.51
N SER A 770 16.87 -15.71 -3.97
CA SER A 770 16.85 -16.11 -5.37
C SER A 770 15.50 -16.67 -5.79
N HIS A 771 14.85 -17.48 -4.95
CA HIS A 771 13.53 -18.03 -5.24
C HIS A 771 12.43 -16.96 -5.22
N LYS A 772 12.47 -16.02 -4.27
CA LYS A 772 11.59 -14.84 -4.26
C LYS A 772 11.82 -13.96 -5.49
N ALA A 773 13.07 -13.76 -5.91
CA ALA A 773 13.39 -12.99 -7.11
C ALA A 773 12.91 -13.65 -8.40
N ALA A 774 13.10 -14.96 -8.54
CA ALA A 774 12.58 -15.71 -9.68
C ALA A 774 11.03 -15.72 -9.71
N SER A 775 10.38 -15.82 -8.54
CA SER A 775 8.92 -15.71 -8.42
C SER A 775 8.44 -14.32 -8.88
N LEU A 776 9.11 -13.25 -8.41
CA LEU A 776 8.76 -11.87 -8.79
C LEU A 776 8.98 -11.59 -10.28
N ALA A 777 10.06 -12.12 -10.86
CA ALA A 777 10.36 -12.00 -12.29
C ALA A 777 9.29 -12.68 -13.15
N LEU A 778 8.95 -13.93 -12.83
CA LEU A 778 7.96 -14.71 -13.57
C LEU A 778 6.58 -14.05 -13.51
N GLY A 779 6.13 -13.67 -12.30
CA GLY A 779 4.85 -12.99 -12.17
C GLY A 779 4.85 -11.59 -12.77
N ALA A 780 5.97 -10.85 -12.78
CA ALA A 780 6.09 -9.59 -13.50
C ALA A 780 5.91 -9.74 -15.01
N GLY A 781 6.52 -10.77 -15.62
CA GLY A 781 6.31 -11.09 -17.03
C GLY A 781 4.85 -11.42 -17.37
N ILE A 782 4.16 -12.21 -16.53
CA ILE A 782 2.73 -12.50 -16.71
C ILE A 782 1.89 -11.23 -16.56
N ALA A 783 2.21 -10.38 -15.58
CA ALA A 783 1.49 -9.12 -15.40
C ALA A 783 1.68 -8.18 -16.58
N ALA A 784 2.88 -8.12 -17.15
CA ALA A 784 3.16 -7.37 -18.37
C ALA A 784 2.31 -7.85 -19.55
N LEU A 785 2.17 -9.18 -19.76
CA LEU A 785 1.25 -9.72 -20.77
C LEU A 785 -0.20 -9.24 -20.56
N GLY A 786 -0.68 -9.23 -19.31
CA GLY A 786 -1.99 -8.67 -18.98
C GLY A 786 -2.10 -7.18 -19.31
N GLY A 787 -1.04 -6.41 -19.03
CA GLY A 787 -0.95 -4.99 -19.38
C GLY A 787 -0.93 -4.71 -20.88
N VAL A 788 -0.22 -5.52 -21.66
CA VAL A 788 -0.18 -5.45 -23.12
C VAL A 788 -1.57 -5.65 -23.73
N LEU A 789 -2.28 -6.70 -23.28
CA LEU A 789 -3.67 -6.93 -23.70
C LEU A 789 -4.59 -5.77 -23.31
N TRP A 790 -4.37 -5.16 -22.14
CA TRP A 790 -5.13 -4.00 -21.70
C TRP A 790 -4.86 -2.76 -22.56
N ALA A 791 -3.61 -2.53 -22.94
CA ALA A 791 -3.25 -1.47 -23.88
C ALA A 791 -3.96 -1.67 -25.23
N TRP A 792 -3.94 -2.87 -25.80
CA TRP A 792 -4.65 -3.13 -27.06
C TRP A 792 -6.16 -3.00 -26.94
N LEU A 793 -6.75 -3.38 -25.79
CA LEU A 793 -8.17 -3.22 -25.53
C LEU A 793 -8.60 -1.74 -25.48
N ASN A 794 -7.82 -0.90 -24.80
CA ASN A 794 -8.18 0.51 -24.62
C ASN A 794 -7.74 1.39 -25.79
N THR A 795 -6.84 0.92 -26.67
CA THR A 795 -6.24 1.64 -27.81
C THR A 795 -5.47 2.92 -27.45
N ALA A 796 -5.44 3.29 -26.18
CA ALA A 796 -4.62 4.33 -25.60
C ALA A 796 -4.25 3.97 -24.15
N ILE A 797 -3.12 4.49 -23.70
CA ILE A 797 -2.58 4.29 -22.35
C ILE A 797 -2.58 5.65 -21.66
N TRP A 798 -3.55 5.84 -20.76
CA TRP A 798 -3.70 7.05 -19.95
C TRP A 798 -3.27 6.76 -18.53
N PRO A 799 -2.48 7.61 -17.85
CA PRO A 799 -1.99 7.38 -16.47
C PRO A 799 -3.07 6.88 -15.49
N ASP A 800 -4.30 7.35 -15.70
CA ASP A 800 -5.50 7.01 -14.95
C ASP A 800 -5.78 5.50 -14.82
N PHE A 801 -5.34 4.67 -15.79
CA PHE A 801 -5.46 3.21 -15.73
C PHE A 801 -4.61 2.57 -14.63
N MET A 802 -3.54 3.23 -14.18
CA MET A 802 -2.69 2.73 -13.09
C MET A 802 -3.19 3.15 -11.71
N SER A 803 -4.36 3.80 -11.62
CA SER A 803 -4.85 4.23 -10.32
C SER A 803 -5.11 3.01 -9.42
N PRO A 804 -4.63 3.02 -8.15
CA PRO A 804 -4.77 1.89 -7.26
C PRO A 804 -6.24 1.45 -7.07
N ILE A 805 -7.17 2.41 -7.08
CA ILE A 805 -8.60 2.18 -6.83
C ILE A 805 -9.25 1.42 -7.98
N ARG A 806 -9.05 1.89 -9.22
CA ARG A 806 -9.76 1.36 -10.38
C ARG A 806 -9.18 0.05 -10.87
N SER A 807 -7.90 -0.20 -10.60
CA SER A 807 -7.20 -1.36 -11.18
C SER A 807 -6.67 -2.31 -10.10
N THR A 808 -5.65 -1.88 -9.34
CA THR A 808 -4.95 -2.74 -8.37
C THR A 808 -5.90 -3.40 -7.38
N PHE A 809 -6.82 -2.63 -6.80
CA PHE A 809 -7.72 -3.11 -5.76
C PHE A 809 -8.77 -4.07 -6.32
N LEU A 810 -9.19 -3.90 -7.58
CA LEU A 810 -10.09 -4.83 -8.26
C LEU A 810 -9.39 -6.16 -8.56
N ILE A 811 -8.13 -6.11 -9.00
CA ILE A 811 -7.32 -7.32 -9.23
C ILE A 811 -7.09 -8.07 -7.90
N TRP A 812 -6.83 -7.34 -6.81
CA TRP A 812 -6.75 -7.93 -5.48
C TRP A 812 -8.08 -8.54 -5.05
N ALA A 813 -9.21 -7.85 -5.27
CA ALA A 813 -10.54 -8.39 -4.99
C ALA A 813 -10.77 -9.71 -5.73
N ALA A 814 -10.43 -9.77 -7.02
CA ALA A 814 -10.48 -11.00 -7.82
C ALA A 814 -9.62 -12.12 -7.23
N PHE A 815 -8.36 -11.81 -6.88
CA PHE A 815 -7.42 -12.74 -6.26
C PHE A 815 -7.96 -13.31 -4.92
N ILE A 816 -8.50 -12.45 -4.06
CA ILE A 816 -9.01 -12.82 -2.73
C ILE A 816 -10.28 -13.65 -2.82
N VAL A 817 -11.26 -13.16 -3.59
CA VAL A 817 -12.55 -13.81 -3.79
C VAL A 817 -12.33 -15.19 -4.43
N GLY A 818 -11.41 -15.29 -5.38
CA GLY A 818 -11.01 -16.53 -6.01
C GLY A 818 -10.44 -17.56 -5.02
N GLY A 819 -9.50 -17.13 -4.17
CA GLY A 819 -8.89 -17.95 -3.13
C GLY A 819 -7.41 -18.25 -3.37
N LYS A 820 -6.58 -17.86 -2.39
CA LYS A 820 -5.11 -17.89 -2.50
C LYS A 820 -4.59 -19.31 -2.79
N GLY A 821 -3.58 -19.40 -3.68
CA GLY A 821 -2.89 -20.65 -3.98
C GLY A 821 -3.60 -21.55 -5.01
N ASN A 822 -4.69 -21.10 -5.63
CA ASN A 822 -5.47 -21.90 -6.60
C ASN A 822 -5.81 -21.13 -7.88
N ASN A 823 -5.23 -21.53 -9.02
CA ASN A 823 -5.48 -20.88 -10.32
C ASN A 823 -6.95 -20.99 -10.77
N LYS A 824 -7.66 -22.08 -10.43
CA LYS A 824 -9.11 -22.20 -10.73
C LYS A 824 -9.90 -21.10 -10.02
N GLY A 825 -9.52 -20.83 -8.77
CA GLY A 825 -10.08 -19.74 -7.98
C GLY A 825 -9.82 -18.39 -8.61
N MET A 826 -8.57 -18.12 -9.03
CA MET A 826 -8.19 -16.85 -9.67
C MET A 826 -9.05 -16.53 -10.89
N PHE A 827 -9.29 -17.51 -11.78
CA PHE A 827 -10.11 -17.32 -12.96
C PHE A 827 -11.57 -16.99 -12.61
N ILE A 828 -12.17 -17.72 -11.66
CA ILE A 828 -13.53 -17.44 -11.18
C ILE A 828 -13.63 -16.08 -10.48
N GLY A 829 -12.65 -15.74 -9.66
CA GLY A 829 -12.57 -14.44 -8.99
C GLY A 829 -12.48 -13.29 -9.99
N ALA A 830 -11.62 -13.41 -11.01
CA ALA A 830 -11.53 -12.47 -12.12
C ALA A 830 -12.87 -12.33 -12.85
N TYR A 831 -13.54 -13.44 -13.15
CA TYR A 831 -14.83 -13.42 -13.85
C TYR A 831 -15.94 -12.74 -13.03
N ILE A 832 -16.01 -12.99 -11.72
CA ILE A 832 -16.96 -12.30 -10.83
C ILE A 832 -16.73 -10.79 -10.88
N ILE A 833 -15.48 -10.32 -10.74
CA ILE A 833 -15.17 -8.89 -10.72
C ILE A 833 -15.46 -8.23 -12.08
N VAL A 834 -15.11 -8.90 -13.18
CA VAL A 834 -15.39 -8.39 -14.54
C VAL A 834 -16.90 -8.32 -14.77
N ILE A 835 -17.67 -9.36 -14.47
CA ILE A 835 -19.13 -9.34 -14.67
C ILE A 835 -19.78 -8.19 -13.89
N VAL A 836 -19.35 -7.95 -12.65
CA VAL A 836 -19.87 -6.85 -11.84
C VAL A 836 -19.75 -5.52 -12.59
N GLU A 837 -18.61 -5.24 -13.22
CA GLU A 837 -18.46 -4.02 -14.02
C GLU A 837 -19.51 -3.88 -15.13
N PHE A 838 -19.79 -4.96 -15.86
CA PHE A 838 -20.76 -4.92 -16.95
C PHE A 838 -22.20 -4.83 -16.48
N VAL A 839 -22.56 -5.53 -15.38
CA VAL A 839 -23.90 -5.40 -14.77
C VAL A 839 -24.17 -3.94 -14.42
N PHE A 840 -23.19 -3.25 -13.85
CA PHE A 840 -23.30 -1.83 -13.51
C PHE A 840 -23.37 -0.91 -14.74
N ASN A 841 -22.62 -1.19 -15.80
CA ASN A 841 -22.73 -0.43 -17.05
C ASN A 841 -24.13 -0.58 -17.66
N VAL A 842 -24.72 -1.77 -17.62
CA VAL A 842 -26.11 -2.00 -18.05
C VAL A 842 -27.09 -1.25 -17.16
N MET A 843 -26.89 -1.24 -15.84
CA MET A 843 -27.71 -0.47 -14.91
C MET A 843 -27.68 1.04 -15.21
N VAL A 844 -26.52 1.59 -15.62
CA VAL A 844 -26.44 3.00 -16.02
C VAL A 844 -27.31 3.27 -17.24
N VAL A 845 -27.25 2.39 -18.26
CA VAL A 845 -28.08 2.53 -19.48
C VAL A 845 -29.57 2.33 -19.18
N SER A 846 -29.92 1.37 -18.30
CA SER A 846 -31.31 1.08 -17.97
C SER A 846 -32.04 2.22 -17.30
N ARG A 847 -31.36 3.23 -16.73
CA ARG A 847 -32.03 4.43 -16.20
C ARG A 847 -32.89 5.15 -17.22
N SER A 848 -32.43 5.20 -18.46
CA SER A 848 -33.08 5.94 -19.55
C SER A 848 -34.11 5.13 -20.33
N ASN A 849 -34.12 3.80 -20.17
CA ASN A 849 -34.94 2.90 -20.96
C ASN A 849 -35.69 1.91 -20.06
N SER A 850 -37.02 2.08 -19.99
CA SER A 850 -37.93 1.28 -19.16
C SER A 850 -38.02 -0.19 -19.55
N ASP A 851 -37.67 -0.52 -20.81
CA ASP A 851 -37.85 -1.85 -21.37
C ASP A 851 -36.75 -2.82 -20.93
N LEU A 852 -35.67 -2.30 -20.34
CA LEU A 852 -34.55 -3.11 -19.88
C LEU A 852 -34.85 -3.78 -18.53
N ILE A 853 -34.51 -5.07 -18.41
CA ILE A 853 -34.76 -5.93 -17.23
C ILE A 853 -34.25 -5.31 -15.91
N LEU A 854 -33.14 -4.56 -15.96
CA LEU A 854 -32.56 -3.94 -14.77
C LEU A 854 -33.18 -2.58 -14.39
N HIS A 855 -34.08 -2.01 -15.21
CA HIS A 855 -34.70 -0.71 -14.95
C HIS A 855 -35.39 -0.62 -13.57
N PRO A 856 -36.22 -1.60 -13.14
CA PRO A 856 -36.87 -1.57 -11.83
C PRO A 856 -35.87 -1.58 -10.67
N ILE A 857 -34.76 -2.32 -10.81
CA ILE A 857 -33.71 -2.40 -9.78
C ILE A 857 -32.98 -1.06 -9.69
N THR A 858 -32.69 -0.43 -10.83
CA THR A 858 -31.99 0.86 -10.86
C THR A 858 -32.82 1.99 -10.28
N THR A 859 -34.10 2.07 -10.65
CA THR A 859 -35.01 3.08 -10.12
C THR A 859 -35.30 2.88 -8.64
N PHE A 860 -35.39 1.62 -8.18
CA PHE A 860 -35.48 1.31 -6.75
C PHE A 860 -34.23 1.76 -5.97
N ALA A 861 -33.03 1.51 -6.51
CA ALA A 861 -31.78 1.98 -5.91
C ALA A 861 -31.70 3.51 -5.84
N ASP A 862 -32.13 4.21 -6.90
CA ASP A 862 -32.19 5.67 -6.94
C ASP A 862 -33.19 6.22 -5.89
N LYS A 863 -34.37 5.59 -5.75
CA LYS A 863 -35.36 5.96 -4.72
C LYS A 863 -34.84 5.75 -3.31
N ILE A 864 -34.20 4.60 -3.02
CA ILE A 864 -33.57 4.35 -1.72
C ILE A 864 -32.50 5.39 -1.44
N PHE A 865 -31.66 5.70 -2.43
CA PHE A 865 -30.61 6.68 -2.24
C PHE A 865 -31.19 8.07 -1.97
N GLY A 866 -32.21 8.50 -2.73
CA GLY A 866 -32.95 9.73 -2.45
C GLY A 866 -33.54 9.76 -1.04
N TRP A 867 -34.18 8.67 -0.60
CA TRP A 867 -34.73 8.52 0.75
C TRP A 867 -33.64 8.62 1.85
N ILE A 868 -32.48 8.00 1.64
CA ILE A 868 -31.35 8.12 2.57
C ILE A 868 -30.86 9.57 2.64
N ILE A 869 -30.81 10.29 1.52
CA ILE A 869 -30.26 11.65 1.49
C ILE A 869 -31.23 12.68 2.06
N PHE A 870 -32.50 12.63 1.67
CA PHE A 870 -33.51 13.60 2.09
C PHE A 870 -34.13 13.26 3.44
N ASP A 871 -34.67 12.04 3.60
CA ASP A 871 -35.46 11.71 4.80
C ASP A 871 -34.56 11.36 5.99
N LEU A 872 -33.62 10.43 5.80
CA LEU A 872 -32.70 10.03 6.89
C LEU A 872 -31.59 11.06 7.08
N GLY A 873 -31.05 11.56 5.97
CA GLY A 873 -29.98 12.54 5.94
C GLY A 873 -30.43 13.93 6.37
N GLY A 874 -31.65 14.35 6.03
CA GLY A 874 -32.23 15.63 6.46
C GLY A 874 -32.39 15.76 7.98
N LEU A 875 -32.40 14.64 8.73
CA LEU A 875 -32.35 14.68 10.21
C LEU A 875 -30.97 15.07 10.75
N ILE A 876 -29.90 14.89 9.97
CA ILE A 876 -28.50 15.03 10.40
C ILE A 876 -27.83 16.23 9.71
N TRP A 877 -28.18 16.49 8.46
CA TRP A 877 -27.55 17.50 7.61
C TRP A 877 -28.47 18.70 7.40
N SER A 878 -27.88 19.87 7.24
CA SER A 878 -28.63 21.06 6.81
C SER A 878 -29.04 20.96 5.33
N GLU A 879 -30.09 21.70 4.97
CA GLU A 879 -30.53 21.84 3.58
C GLU A 879 -29.41 22.34 2.68
N LYS A 880 -28.60 23.30 3.15
CA LYS A 880 -27.47 23.83 2.41
C LYS A 880 -26.45 22.74 2.03
N SER A 881 -26.17 21.80 2.93
CA SER A 881 -25.27 20.67 2.67
C SER A 881 -25.77 19.73 1.57
N ILE A 882 -27.09 19.69 1.35
CA ILE A 882 -27.71 18.89 0.27
C ILE A 882 -27.67 19.69 -1.03
N ILE A 883 -28.07 20.97 -1.01
CA ILE A 883 -28.14 21.85 -2.19
C ILE A 883 -26.75 22.05 -2.84
N GLU A 884 -25.71 22.29 -2.05
CA GLU A 884 -24.34 22.50 -2.57
C GLU A 884 -23.81 21.27 -3.34
N VAL A 885 -24.16 20.07 -2.87
CA VAL A 885 -23.78 18.83 -3.55
C VAL A 885 -24.68 18.58 -4.77
N PHE A 886 -25.99 18.69 -4.58
CA PHE A 886 -27.04 18.36 -5.56
C PHE A 886 -27.80 19.62 -6.01
N PRO A 887 -27.17 20.52 -6.81
CA PRO A 887 -27.75 21.83 -7.14
C PRO A 887 -29.00 21.76 -8.01
N LYS A 888 -29.18 20.64 -8.74
CA LYS A 888 -30.36 20.42 -9.59
C LYS A 888 -31.53 19.77 -8.84
N GLY A 889 -31.42 19.52 -7.53
CA GLY A 889 -32.44 18.82 -6.73
C GLY A 889 -32.56 17.32 -6.99
N ASN A 890 -32.14 16.83 -8.17
CA ASN A 890 -32.16 15.42 -8.52
C ASN A 890 -31.04 14.65 -7.79
N VAL A 891 -31.38 13.96 -6.72
CA VAL A 891 -30.49 13.05 -6.00
C VAL A 891 -30.55 11.67 -6.65
N ILE A 892 -29.58 11.39 -7.52
CA ILE A 892 -29.46 10.11 -8.23
C ILE A 892 -28.22 9.40 -7.69
N LEU A 893 -28.31 8.07 -7.51
CA LEU A 893 -27.19 7.27 -7.05
C LEU A 893 -26.11 7.23 -8.12
N GLU A 894 -24.87 7.60 -7.81
CA GLU A 894 -23.78 7.40 -8.78
C GLU A 894 -23.36 5.92 -8.79
N LEU A 895 -23.81 5.17 -9.82
CA LEU A 895 -23.63 3.72 -9.94
C LEU A 895 -22.16 3.30 -9.99
N THR A 896 -21.28 4.13 -10.53
CA THR A 896 -19.83 3.90 -10.54
C THR A 896 -19.27 3.77 -9.12
N TYR A 897 -19.77 4.58 -8.19
CA TYR A 897 -19.35 4.55 -6.78
C TYR A 897 -20.10 3.50 -5.98
N PHE A 898 -21.37 3.26 -6.30
CA PHE A 898 -22.10 2.12 -5.71
C PHE A 898 -21.42 0.78 -6.05
N LYS A 899 -20.90 0.63 -7.28
CA LYS A 899 -20.06 -0.51 -7.69
C LYS A 899 -18.83 -0.65 -6.78
N LEU A 900 -18.12 0.44 -6.53
CA LEU A 900 -16.93 0.45 -5.66
C LEU A 900 -17.28 0.01 -4.23
N ALA A 901 -18.40 0.48 -3.68
CA ALA A 901 -18.90 0.07 -2.36
C ALA A 901 -19.20 -1.42 -2.30
N LEU A 902 -19.90 -1.97 -3.30
CA LEU A 902 -20.21 -3.39 -3.35
C LEU A 902 -18.95 -4.26 -3.44
N ILE A 903 -17.95 -3.85 -4.21
CA ILE A 903 -16.69 -4.60 -4.32
C ILE A 903 -15.96 -4.61 -2.97
N GLY A 904 -15.88 -3.47 -2.29
CA GLY A 904 -15.32 -3.41 -0.94
C GLY A 904 -16.08 -4.29 0.06
N LEU A 905 -17.42 -4.30 -0.01
CA LEU A 905 -18.28 -5.14 0.81
C LEU A 905 -18.08 -6.63 0.50
N VAL A 906 -17.97 -7.00 -0.78
CA VAL A 906 -17.68 -8.36 -1.22
C VAL A 906 -16.36 -8.85 -0.64
N ILE A 907 -15.29 -8.03 -0.64
CA ILE A 907 -14.01 -8.39 -0.02
C ILE A 907 -14.19 -8.66 1.47
N ILE A 908 -14.85 -7.75 2.19
CA ILE A 908 -15.08 -7.86 3.65
C ILE A 908 -15.89 -9.11 3.98
N VAL A 909 -17.01 -9.33 3.27
CA VAL A 909 -17.92 -10.46 3.48
C VAL A 909 -17.24 -11.77 3.09
N ALA A 910 -16.57 -11.83 1.93
CA ALA A 910 -15.85 -13.01 1.48
C ALA A 910 -14.79 -13.42 2.50
N LEU A 911 -13.96 -12.49 2.98
CA LEU A 911 -12.94 -12.80 3.98
C LEU A 911 -13.53 -13.17 5.34
N ARG A 912 -14.67 -12.56 5.72
CA ARG A 912 -15.35 -12.87 6.97
C ARG A 912 -15.93 -14.29 6.98
N PHE A 913 -16.53 -14.76 5.88
CA PHE A 913 -17.16 -16.07 5.80
C PHE A 913 -16.22 -17.17 5.29
N ALA A 914 -15.39 -16.86 4.30
CA ALA A 914 -14.45 -17.75 3.64
C ALA A 914 -13.05 -17.09 3.57
N PRO A 915 -12.29 -17.05 4.68
CA PRO A 915 -10.98 -16.37 4.74
C PRO A 915 -9.94 -16.93 3.76
N LYS A 916 -10.15 -18.15 3.26
CA LYS A 916 -9.32 -18.80 2.23
C LYS A 916 -9.82 -18.56 0.78
N GLY A 917 -10.93 -17.85 0.59
CA GLY A 917 -11.62 -17.59 -0.69
C GLY A 917 -12.63 -18.66 -1.11
N LEU A 918 -13.27 -18.47 -2.28
CA LEU A 918 -14.33 -19.34 -2.79
C LEU A 918 -13.83 -20.74 -3.18
N LEU A 919 -12.65 -20.80 -3.79
CA LEU A 919 -11.96 -22.02 -4.22
C LEU A 919 -10.57 -22.06 -3.58
N PRO A 920 -10.46 -22.48 -2.31
CA PRO A 920 -9.19 -22.49 -1.60
C PRO A 920 -8.19 -23.47 -2.23
N GLU A 921 -6.91 -23.32 -1.87
CA GLU A 921 -5.87 -24.29 -2.22
C GLU A 921 -6.20 -25.68 -1.67
N ILE A 922 -5.95 -26.71 -2.49
CA ILE A 922 -6.11 -28.11 -2.09
C ILE A 922 -4.83 -28.53 -1.37
N PRO A 923 -4.89 -28.92 -0.08
CA PRO A 923 -3.71 -29.38 0.64
C PRO A 923 -3.15 -30.64 -0.01
N PHE A 924 -1.82 -30.70 -0.16
CA PHE A 924 -1.16 -31.90 -0.65
C PHE A 924 -1.28 -33.01 0.40
N MET A 925 -2.12 -34.01 0.12
CA MET A 925 -2.13 -35.24 0.89
C MET A 925 -1.29 -36.28 0.14
N PRO A 926 -0.21 -36.82 0.74
CA PRO A 926 0.47 -37.95 0.14
C PRO A 926 -0.57 -39.05 -0.09
N LYS A 927 -0.58 -39.65 -1.28
CA LYS A 927 -1.45 -40.81 -1.56
C LYS A 927 -1.09 -41.86 -0.51
N ARG A 928 -1.97 -42.11 0.46
CA ARG A 928 -1.86 -43.30 1.31
C ARG A 928 -1.78 -44.46 0.34
N LYS A 929 -0.71 -45.26 0.40
CA LYS A 929 -0.74 -46.61 -0.19
C LYS A 929 -2.02 -47.23 0.35
N SER A 930 -2.95 -47.58 -0.52
CA SER A 930 -4.07 -48.43 -0.15
C SER A 930 -3.45 -49.63 0.56
N ARG A 931 -3.69 -49.77 1.86
CA ARG A 931 -3.53 -51.08 2.48
C ARG A 931 -4.47 -51.96 1.68
N SER A 932 -3.90 -52.82 0.85
CA SER A 932 -4.53 -54.07 0.49
C SER A 932 -5.01 -54.64 1.82
N ILE A 933 -6.32 -54.65 2.00
CA ILE A 933 -6.94 -55.57 2.92
C ILE A 933 -6.71 -56.91 2.20
N GLU A 934 -5.58 -57.54 2.48
CA GLU A 934 -5.43 -58.98 2.34
C GLU A 934 -6.47 -59.57 3.29
N ASN A 935 -7.57 -60.05 2.70
CA ASN A 935 -8.33 -61.11 3.30
C ASN A 935 -7.48 -62.37 3.11
N ASP A 936 -6.80 -62.78 4.18
CA ASP A 936 -6.50 -64.18 4.53
C ASP A 936 -6.74 -64.34 6.03
#